data_AF-A9MN07-F1
#
_entry.id   AF-A9MN07-F1
#
_cell.length_a   1.000
_cell.length_b   1.000
_cell.length_c   1.000
_cell.angle_alpha   90.00
_cell.angle_beta   90.00
_cell.angle_gamma   90.00
#
_symmetry.space_group_name_H-M   'P 1'
#
loop_
_entity.id
_entity.type
_entity.pdbx_description
1 polymer ?
#
loop_
_entity_poly.entity_id
_entity_poly.type
_entity_poly.pdbx_seq_one_letter_code
_entity_poly.pdbx_strand_id
1 'polypeptide(L)'
;MTAKMPKISFPVPSNKNGHPFSSAEELLSALGGESSGLYLVGSQGMWHGGIHITDATMPWCALSTDSAAESEYRPELYKGEQFIRCMADGEIVAWRVCESYESAGIDWRGEKLLLSNSFVLVKHYIQPGDSVESGLTFFTLYMNMAPYLAYKQQGNQLDRKVAGVQRYYTSVEDLQAGHVTGKLEKDTVVTLSDTIVTRSSDKRQFTEVTITSETKNAAGNTLAAGTKVWTVSDQGSLKVAASAPVPSWWTKCSPAYTNQSESVVNCTSRTNWAYYLSSDDVLQYKNAGSLVADFPLSYEPDNTAQQVIRPGKNAGDAERTFSLVTLGRDKDKLKKDDRVWVVSDGDSLTPVAPAASSSEPVFNGVYVPPTPVPVSAGDSLGHLGFYQLPEENGKRSRYQVHIECLSMDDMEKFITNPGRVGEDTPVYLTWQADAPLFEKGEQGMVAGSRKTKISGIVTLAKVPGVDAAGTALSDNKDAAYFQIRQEGGWLPTASVQKVSQYALGELGFATLDKAPASFDLIDGINQPNNVVKGILEQLYKAAQEETRTTHALNKYNYKRLLELIDRNQDGYYSEQEYLQAIHNVSYRDHLYRVIAKHASEWYYGKDAPLWKTYLDTLTTDAPLWKMYLETFLDKMTWMKAVSEKGVPLGPAPWHMHPIVFMDSLSQKKTHQIIFPLKVKPKNDKRGIWKDYYWAAALSDSNASQSIFGRNRDSGRRKHAARDLYTEPRAEIVAICAGVVKSISTYYYGTWQITIEHKTNDGREFFIRYGEVEHNSIIVNVGDRVLLGSVIARTGLLINPRTQRHPNIIPGQIVYMLHLEYYTNMSEGVPPNNTGGTVTPYDRRSDLQDPLDILREGYKNTFEQDDANERIDINQLNISEQGKQFIKEWEGLRTEAYNDSEGYCTIGYGHLIARDRCESITLPDEFSHGITQERANELFEERLPSYVDGVKSSVSVKLYQYEFDALVCLLFNIGSSGLRLKAPMLRNKLNQEDYEGAAQEFLDITNGGESGLVARRISENNLFLNNIYDASH
;
A
#
# COMPACT_ATOMS: atom_id res chain seq x y z
N MET A 1 24.44 -20.69 17.03
CA MET A 1 23.93 -19.32 17.27
C MET A 1 22.43 -19.39 17.09
N THR A 2 21.62 -18.69 17.88
CA THR A 2 20.16 -18.75 17.70
C THR A 2 19.74 -18.22 16.32
N ALA A 3 18.66 -18.77 15.76
CA ALA A 3 18.01 -18.25 14.56
C ALA A 3 17.84 -16.72 14.60
N LYS A 4 18.04 -16.07 13.46
CA LYS A 4 17.90 -14.62 13.26
C LYS A 4 16.93 -14.36 12.11
N MET A 5 15.74 -13.88 12.46
CA MET A 5 14.69 -13.58 11.50
C MET A 5 14.46 -12.07 11.49
N PRO A 6 14.89 -11.34 10.44
CA PRO A 6 14.55 -9.92 10.33
C PRO A 6 13.04 -9.78 10.18
N LYS A 7 12.45 -8.72 10.74
CA LYS A 7 11.10 -8.32 10.35
C LYS A 7 11.13 -7.93 8.88
N ILE A 8 10.02 -8.14 8.19
CA ILE A 8 9.85 -7.80 6.77
C ILE A 8 8.59 -6.95 6.61
N SER A 9 8.65 -5.98 5.70
CA SER A 9 7.53 -5.13 5.31
C SER A 9 7.58 -4.77 3.83
N PHE A 10 6.45 -4.40 3.25
CA PHE A 10 6.42 -3.89 1.88
C PHE A 10 7.09 -2.52 1.76
N PRO A 11 7.75 -2.23 0.62
CA PRO A 11 8.48 -0.97 0.42
C PRO A 11 7.58 0.25 0.28
N VAL A 12 6.27 0.06 0.11
CA VAL A 12 5.25 1.12 -0.05
C VAL A 12 3.94 0.73 0.64
N PRO A 13 3.15 1.70 1.13
CA PRO A 13 1.78 1.47 1.59
C PRO A 13 0.77 1.41 0.42
N SER A 14 -0.40 0.83 0.68
CA SER A 14 -1.49 0.65 -0.29
C SER A 14 -2.31 1.92 -0.56
N ASN A 15 -2.11 2.98 0.23
CA ASN A 15 -2.74 4.28 0.01
C ASN A 15 -2.05 5.41 0.80
N LYS A 16 -2.50 6.64 0.53
CA LYS A 16 -2.04 7.89 1.18
C LYS A 16 -2.15 7.93 2.71
N ASN A 17 -2.97 7.09 3.33
CA ASN A 17 -3.11 7.04 4.78
C ASN A 17 -2.09 6.08 5.42
N GLY A 18 -1.25 5.43 4.61
CA GLY A 18 -0.17 4.57 5.09
C GLY A 18 -0.61 3.15 5.43
N HIS A 19 -1.81 2.74 5.01
CA HIS A 19 -2.30 1.37 5.19
C HIS A 19 -1.36 0.36 4.51
N PRO A 20 -1.13 -0.81 5.12
CA PRO A 20 -0.31 -1.85 4.51
C PRO A 20 -1.10 -2.57 3.41
N PHE A 21 -0.38 -3.16 2.44
CA PHE A 21 -0.94 -4.20 1.60
C PHE A 21 -1.27 -5.44 2.42
N SER A 22 -2.32 -6.16 2.01
CA SER A 22 -2.79 -7.38 2.62
C SER A 22 -1.90 -8.59 2.33
N SER A 23 -1.22 -8.58 1.20
CA SER A 23 -0.41 -9.68 0.67
C SER A 23 0.56 -9.18 -0.39
N ALA A 24 1.56 -10.01 -0.72
CA ALA A 24 2.46 -9.74 -1.84
C ALA A 24 1.70 -9.68 -3.16
N GLU A 25 0.66 -10.52 -3.36
CA GLU A 25 -0.13 -10.51 -4.59
C GLU A 25 -0.88 -9.19 -4.80
N GLU A 26 -1.44 -8.60 -3.75
CA GLU A 26 -2.12 -7.29 -3.87
C GLU A 26 -1.13 -6.20 -4.32
N LEU A 27 0.10 -6.21 -3.78
CA LEU A 27 1.15 -5.29 -4.22
C LEU A 27 1.57 -5.59 -5.66
N LEU A 28 1.85 -6.84 -6.01
CA LEU A 28 2.25 -7.22 -7.37
C LEU A 28 1.16 -6.90 -8.41
N SER A 29 -0.11 -7.06 -8.05
CA SER A 29 -1.24 -6.67 -8.90
C SER A 29 -1.31 -5.16 -9.08
N ALA A 30 -1.06 -4.37 -8.03
CA ALA A 30 -1.00 -2.91 -8.15
C ALA A 30 0.18 -2.48 -9.04
N LEU A 31 1.33 -3.15 -8.90
CA LEU A 31 2.51 -2.94 -9.75
C LEU A 31 2.32 -3.43 -11.19
N GLY A 32 1.28 -4.24 -11.47
CA GLY A 32 0.90 -4.59 -12.83
C GLY A 32 0.49 -3.39 -13.70
N GLY A 33 0.17 -2.25 -13.08
CA GLY A 33 -0.05 -0.97 -13.76
C GLY A 33 1.23 -0.23 -14.17
N GLU A 34 2.42 -0.73 -13.83
CA GLU A 34 3.68 -0.13 -14.23
C GLU A 34 3.99 -0.39 -15.71
N SER A 35 4.32 0.66 -16.46
CA SER A 35 4.59 0.56 -17.90
C SER A 35 6.02 0.10 -18.24
N SER A 36 6.92 0.00 -17.27
CA SER A 36 8.31 -0.41 -17.45
C SER A 36 9.01 -0.69 -16.12
N GLY A 37 10.22 -1.25 -16.18
CA GLY A 37 11.02 -1.58 -14.99
C GLY A 37 10.59 -2.91 -14.38
N LEU A 38 10.35 -3.90 -15.23
CA LEU A 38 9.99 -5.26 -14.86
C LEU A 38 11.26 -6.11 -14.74
N TYR A 39 11.34 -6.84 -13.64
CA TYR A 39 12.31 -7.91 -13.40
C TYR A 39 12.13 -9.02 -14.46
N LEU A 40 13.13 -9.55 -15.17
CA LEU A 40 14.60 -9.43 -15.09
C LEU A 40 15.28 -8.73 -16.27
N VAL A 41 14.50 -8.43 -17.31
CA VAL A 41 14.99 -7.88 -18.58
C VAL A 41 14.18 -6.63 -18.88
N GLY A 42 14.83 -5.49 -18.99
CA GLY A 42 14.16 -4.21 -19.22
C GLY A 42 13.53 -4.13 -20.62
N SER A 43 12.68 -3.12 -20.82
CA SER A 43 11.95 -2.92 -22.08
C SER A 43 12.85 -2.63 -23.29
N GLN A 44 14.14 -2.38 -23.08
CA GLN A 44 15.14 -2.14 -24.12
C GLN A 44 16.03 -3.38 -24.37
N GLY A 45 15.60 -4.57 -23.95
CA GLY A 45 16.40 -5.79 -24.07
C GLY A 45 17.64 -5.86 -23.15
N MET A 46 17.83 -4.85 -22.32
CA MET A 46 18.93 -4.75 -21.37
C MET A 46 18.62 -5.48 -20.07
N TRP A 47 19.66 -5.74 -19.28
CA TRP A 47 19.50 -6.22 -17.92
C TRP A 47 18.64 -5.29 -17.03
N HIS A 48 17.79 -5.86 -16.17
CA HIS A 48 17.06 -5.12 -15.14
C HIS A 48 16.94 -5.95 -13.85
N GLY A 49 17.80 -5.66 -12.88
CA GLY A 49 17.99 -6.49 -11.68
C GLY A 49 16.94 -6.30 -10.58
N GLY A 50 15.91 -5.49 -10.82
CA GLY A 50 14.99 -5.00 -9.80
C GLY A 50 13.60 -4.70 -10.31
N ILE A 51 12.91 -3.78 -9.64
CA ILE A 51 11.58 -3.29 -10.02
C ILE A 51 11.54 -1.76 -9.96
N HIS A 52 10.68 -1.16 -10.77
CA HIS A 52 10.28 0.23 -10.59
C HIS A 52 8.95 0.33 -9.85
N ILE A 53 8.84 1.34 -8.99
CA ILE A 53 7.56 1.82 -8.47
C ILE A 53 7.46 3.28 -8.86
N THR A 54 6.35 3.67 -9.50
CA THR A 54 6.15 5.03 -10.01
C THR A 54 4.93 5.71 -9.42
N ASP A 55 4.75 6.99 -9.71
CA ASP A 55 3.55 7.73 -9.34
C ASP A 55 2.29 7.32 -10.11
N ALA A 56 2.40 6.47 -11.14
CA ALA A 56 1.25 5.85 -11.78
C ALA A 56 0.51 4.90 -10.83
N THR A 57 1.25 4.15 -10.00
CA THR A 57 0.67 3.17 -9.08
C THR A 57 0.69 3.66 -7.62
N MET A 58 1.71 4.45 -7.23
CA MET A 58 1.92 4.94 -5.85
C MET A 58 2.09 6.46 -5.77
N PRO A 59 1.14 7.28 -6.25
CA PRO A 59 1.28 8.74 -6.31
C PRO A 59 1.50 9.40 -4.94
N TRP A 60 0.97 8.81 -3.86
CA TRP A 60 1.17 9.30 -2.48
C TRP A 60 2.59 9.13 -1.95
N CYS A 61 3.47 8.42 -2.68
CA CYS A 61 4.87 8.29 -2.35
C CYS A 61 5.78 9.27 -3.09
N ALA A 62 5.24 10.02 -4.06
CA ALA A 62 5.99 11.04 -4.77
C ALA A 62 6.14 12.31 -3.95
N LEU A 63 7.31 12.94 -4.04
CA LEU A 63 7.59 14.22 -3.41
C LEU A 63 8.17 15.16 -4.45
N SER A 64 7.45 16.25 -4.70
CA SER A 64 7.85 17.25 -5.67
C SER A 64 8.70 18.35 -5.05
N THR A 65 9.58 18.94 -5.87
CA THR A 65 10.09 20.30 -5.65
C THR A 65 9.09 21.33 -6.22
N ASP A 66 9.50 22.57 -6.49
CA ASP A 66 8.75 23.57 -7.24
C ASP A 66 9.30 23.81 -8.66
N SER A 67 10.12 22.88 -9.18
CA SER A 67 10.76 23.04 -10.48
C SER A 67 9.76 23.19 -11.64
N ALA A 68 10.14 23.97 -12.65
CA ALA A 68 9.32 24.17 -13.84
C ALA A 68 9.03 22.86 -14.58
N ALA A 69 9.99 21.93 -14.60
CA ALA A 69 9.84 20.63 -15.24
C ALA A 69 8.81 19.73 -14.52
N GLU A 70 8.77 19.77 -13.19
CA GLU A 70 7.74 19.06 -12.42
C GLU A 70 6.37 19.70 -12.60
N SER A 71 6.31 21.04 -12.68
CA SER A 71 5.08 21.79 -12.94
C SER A 71 4.52 21.55 -14.35
N GLU A 72 5.40 21.36 -15.35
CA GLU A 72 5.04 20.98 -16.72
C GLU A 72 4.44 19.57 -16.74
N TYR A 73 5.06 18.63 -16.00
CA TYR A 73 4.54 17.27 -15.88
C TYR A 73 3.19 17.21 -15.16
N ARG A 74 3.03 18.02 -14.10
CA ARG A 74 1.80 18.04 -13.30
C ARG A 74 1.56 19.42 -12.63
N PRO A 75 0.38 20.04 -12.83
CA PRO A 75 0.06 21.33 -12.20
C PRO A 75 -0.02 21.30 -10.66
N GLU A 76 -0.49 20.18 -10.07
CA GLU A 76 -0.51 20.01 -8.61
C GLU A 76 0.67 19.14 -8.16
N LEU A 77 1.59 19.75 -7.43
CA LEU A 77 2.80 19.13 -6.87
C LEU A 77 2.44 18.05 -5.82
N TYR A 78 3.22 16.97 -5.82
CA TYR A 78 3.07 15.90 -4.84
C TYR A 78 3.64 16.29 -3.47
N LYS A 79 2.97 15.83 -2.41
CA LYS A 79 3.24 16.25 -1.01
C LYS A 79 4.07 15.24 -0.23
N GLY A 80 4.39 14.08 -0.80
CA GLY A 80 5.06 12.99 -0.07
C GLY A 80 4.24 12.54 1.12
N GLU A 81 2.95 12.20 0.93
CA GLU A 81 2.09 11.76 2.03
C GLU A 81 2.61 10.49 2.72
N GLN A 82 3.36 9.66 2.00
CA GLN A 82 3.94 8.42 2.51
C GLN A 82 5.35 8.17 2.00
N PHE A 83 6.19 7.60 2.85
CA PHE A 83 7.55 7.22 2.48
C PHE A 83 7.63 5.91 1.69
N ILE A 84 8.73 5.80 0.93
CA ILE A 84 9.38 4.53 0.63
C ILE A 84 9.97 3.98 1.93
N ARG A 85 9.68 2.71 2.21
CA ARG A 85 9.96 2.04 3.49
C ARG A 85 11.04 0.98 3.34
N CYS A 86 11.83 0.81 4.40
CA CYS A 86 12.80 -0.27 4.48
C CYS A 86 12.09 -1.63 4.49
N MET A 87 12.51 -2.56 3.64
CA MET A 87 11.80 -3.83 3.45
C MET A 87 12.13 -4.87 4.53
N ALA A 88 13.28 -4.77 5.18
CA ALA A 88 13.67 -5.69 6.24
C ALA A 88 14.53 -5.02 7.30
N ASP A 89 14.56 -5.56 8.52
CA ASP A 89 15.51 -5.11 9.55
C ASP A 89 16.95 -5.25 9.02
N GLY A 90 17.79 -4.24 9.29
CA GLY A 90 19.15 -4.22 8.77
C GLY A 90 19.93 -2.96 9.15
N GLU A 91 20.95 -2.68 8.35
CA GLU A 91 21.84 -1.54 8.55
C GLU A 91 22.09 -0.83 7.22
N ILE A 92 21.95 0.49 7.18
CA ILE A 92 22.35 1.30 6.03
C ILE A 92 23.88 1.34 6.00
N VAL A 93 24.45 0.87 4.89
CA VAL A 93 25.90 0.68 4.71
C VAL A 93 26.49 1.61 3.64
N ALA A 94 25.65 2.23 2.81
CA ALA A 94 26.08 3.26 1.87
C ALA A 94 24.88 4.11 1.43
N TRP A 95 25.14 5.36 1.04
CA TRP A 95 24.13 6.20 0.42
C TRP A 95 24.75 7.26 -0.49
N ARG A 96 23.89 7.87 -1.31
CA ARG A 96 24.12 9.14 -1.99
C ARG A 96 22.87 9.99 -1.83
N VAL A 97 23.03 11.23 -1.39
CA VAL A 97 21.92 12.20 -1.34
C VAL A 97 22.23 13.30 -2.36
N CYS A 98 21.39 13.42 -3.39
CA CYS A 98 21.46 14.55 -4.30
C CYS A 98 21.03 15.82 -3.57
N GLU A 99 21.69 16.92 -3.85
CA GLU A 99 21.19 18.23 -3.40
C GLU A 99 19.94 18.63 -4.20
N SER A 100 20.05 18.64 -5.54
CA SER A 100 18.99 19.00 -6.49
C SER A 100 19.00 18.09 -7.72
N TYR A 101 17.94 18.12 -8.55
CA TYR A 101 17.89 17.35 -9.79
C TYR A 101 18.90 17.86 -10.85
N GLU A 102 19.18 19.15 -10.89
CA GLU A 102 20.08 19.79 -11.86
C GLU A 102 21.54 19.32 -11.70
N SER A 103 21.93 18.97 -10.48
CA SER A 103 23.26 18.42 -10.17
C SER A 103 23.49 17.07 -10.88
N ALA A 104 22.42 16.29 -11.03
CA ALA A 104 22.44 14.98 -11.66
C ALA A 104 21.99 15.01 -13.13
N GLY A 105 21.46 16.13 -13.62
CA GLY A 105 20.92 16.21 -14.98
C GLY A 105 21.94 15.92 -16.09
N ILE A 106 21.43 15.39 -17.20
CA ILE A 106 22.20 14.98 -18.39
C ILE A 106 21.66 15.72 -19.61
N ASP A 107 22.55 16.20 -20.47
CA ASP A 107 22.16 16.92 -21.69
C ASP A 107 21.56 15.95 -22.72
N TRP A 108 20.44 16.35 -23.32
CA TRP A 108 19.75 15.65 -24.40
C TRP A 108 19.14 16.64 -25.37
N ARG A 109 19.59 16.63 -26.63
CA ARG A 109 19.05 17.46 -27.73
C ARG A 109 18.90 18.96 -27.39
N GLY A 110 19.82 19.52 -26.60
CA GLY A 110 19.82 20.94 -26.23
C GLY A 110 19.02 21.28 -24.97
N GLU A 111 18.40 20.28 -24.33
CA GLU A 111 17.79 20.40 -23.01
C GLU A 111 18.58 19.60 -21.97
N LYS A 112 18.33 19.89 -20.68
CA LYS A 112 18.88 19.11 -19.57
C LYS A 112 17.79 18.22 -19.00
N LEU A 113 17.95 16.90 -19.14
CA LEU A 113 17.05 15.93 -18.54
C LEU A 113 17.34 15.80 -17.04
N LEU A 114 16.29 15.96 -16.23
CA LEU A 114 16.38 15.87 -14.78
C LEU A 114 16.29 14.40 -14.33
N LEU A 115 17.20 13.98 -13.46
CA LEU A 115 17.15 12.69 -12.80
C LEU A 115 17.61 12.84 -11.35
N SER A 116 17.18 11.93 -10.48
CA SER A 116 17.84 11.74 -9.20
C SER A 116 18.74 10.52 -9.26
N ASN A 117 19.98 10.66 -8.79
CA ASN A 117 20.86 9.53 -8.51
C ASN A 117 20.98 9.27 -7.00
N SER A 118 20.05 9.80 -6.19
CA SER A 118 20.00 9.52 -4.75
C SER A 118 19.72 8.05 -4.53
N PHE A 119 20.50 7.42 -3.65
CA PHE A 119 20.26 6.04 -3.27
C PHE A 119 20.57 5.76 -1.79
N VAL A 120 19.95 4.73 -1.25
CA VAL A 120 20.28 4.13 0.04
C VAL A 120 20.47 2.63 -0.16
N LEU A 121 21.56 2.10 0.37
CA LEU A 121 21.88 0.67 0.37
C LEU A 121 21.77 0.13 1.80
N VAL A 122 20.89 -0.84 1.98
CA VAL A 122 20.68 -1.51 3.26
C VAL A 122 21.24 -2.93 3.19
N LYS A 123 22.02 -3.33 4.19
CA LYS A 123 22.50 -4.69 4.40
C LYS A 123 21.61 -5.40 5.41
N HIS A 124 21.24 -6.62 5.08
CA HIS A 124 20.41 -7.50 5.90
C HIS A 124 21.13 -8.80 6.20
N TYR A 125 20.69 -9.48 7.26
CA TYR A 125 21.11 -10.83 7.57
C TYR A 125 19.93 -11.66 8.06
N ILE A 126 19.72 -12.81 7.43
CA ILE A 126 18.74 -13.82 7.85
C ILE A 126 19.46 -15.12 8.14
N GLN A 127 19.04 -15.83 9.18
CA GLN A 127 19.50 -17.17 9.52
C GLN A 127 18.32 -17.94 10.11
N PRO A 128 17.52 -18.65 9.27
CA PRO A 128 16.31 -19.31 9.74
C PRO A 128 16.55 -20.39 10.79
N GLY A 129 17.68 -21.10 10.76
CA GLY A 129 18.04 -22.16 11.70
C GLY A 129 19.14 -21.76 12.67
N ASP A 130 19.51 -22.65 13.58
CA ASP A 130 20.58 -22.41 14.55
C ASP A 130 22.00 -22.60 13.97
N SER A 131 22.07 -23.19 12.77
CA SER A 131 23.30 -23.35 11.99
C SER A 131 23.52 -22.14 11.09
N VAL A 132 24.78 -21.68 11.05
CA VAL A 132 25.23 -20.63 10.13
C VAL A 132 25.06 -21.01 8.66
N GLU A 133 24.94 -22.31 8.35
CA GLU A 133 24.69 -22.79 6.98
C GLU A 133 23.32 -22.43 6.44
N SER A 134 22.37 -22.06 7.32
CA SER A 134 21.09 -21.49 6.93
C SER A 134 21.14 -19.97 6.75
N GLY A 135 22.31 -19.35 6.96
CA GLY A 135 22.47 -17.90 6.89
C GLY A 135 22.53 -17.37 5.46
N LEU A 136 22.01 -16.16 5.27
CA LEU A 136 22.16 -15.37 4.05
C LEU A 136 22.33 -13.89 4.39
N THR A 137 23.41 -13.31 3.89
CA THR A 137 23.59 -11.86 3.80
C THR A 137 23.05 -11.40 2.46
N PHE A 138 22.16 -10.41 2.49
CA PHE A 138 21.64 -9.81 1.27
C PHE A 138 21.50 -8.30 1.46
N PHE A 139 21.31 -7.58 0.36
CA PHE A 139 21.21 -6.13 0.32
C PHE A 139 19.93 -5.72 -0.41
N THR A 140 19.40 -4.56 -0.03
CA THR A 140 18.35 -3.90 -0.81
C THR A 140 18.83 -2.51 -1.21
N LEU A 141 18.81 -2.23 -2.50
CA LEU A 141 19.11 -0.92 -3.08
C LEU A 141 17.81 -0.18 -3.32
N TYR A 142 17.75 1.08 -2.88
CA TYR A 142 16.68 2.03 -3.23
C TYR A 142 17.31 3.20 -3.94
N MET A 143 17.03 3.38 -5.23
CA MET A 143 17.66 4.39 -6.09
C MET A 143 16.61 5.27 -6.78
N ASN A 144 17.02 6.43 -7.28
CA ASN A 144 16.17 7.45 -7.90
C ASN A 144 15.24 8.17 -6.92
N MET A 145 15.59 8.21 -5.62
CA MET A 145 14.76 8.85 -4.59
C MET A 145 14.79 10.38 -4.67
N ALA A 146 13.79 11.07 -4.12
CA ALA A 146 13.71 12.53 -4.10
C ALA A 146 14.98 13.19 -3.50
N PRO A 147 15.48 14.30 -4.09
CA PRO A 147 16.68 15.00 -3.65
C PRO A 147 16.41 15.76 -2.35
N TYR A 148 17.47 16.21 -1.70
CA TYR A 148 17.41 16.93 -0.43
C TYR A 148 16.55 18.21 -0.50
N LEU A 149 16.65 19.00 -1.58
CA LEU A 149 15.84 20.22 -1.74
C LEU A 149 14.33 19.97 -1.79
N ALA A 150 13.86 18.80 -2.24
CA ALA A 150 12.44 18.43 -2.22
C ALA A 150 11.87 18.42 -0.79
N TYR A 151 12.70 18.15 0.22
CA TYR A 151 12.32 18.17 1.63
C TYR A 151 12.43 19.57 2.27
N LYS A 152 13.14 20.52 1.62
CA LYS A 152 13.23 21.92 2.08
C LYS A 152 12.05 22.77 1.62
N GLN A 153 11.52 22.50 0.43
CA GLN A 153 10.62 23.43 -0.27
C GLN A 153 9.14 23.37 0.14
N GLN A 154 8.72 22.47 1.03
CA GLN A 154 7.32 22.46 1.48
C GLN A 154 7.12 23.34 2.71
N GLY A 155 7.02 24.63 2.44
CA GLY A 155 6.56 25.67 3.36
C GLY A 155 7.67 26.54 3.95
N ASN A 156 7.39 27.84 4.05
CA ASN A 156 8.16 28.72 4.91
C ASN A 156 8.02 28.19 6.36
N GLN A 157 9.07 28.25 7.19
CA GLN A 157 8.95 27.88 8.61
C GLN A 157 7.90 28.72 9.36
N LEU A 158 7.56 29.89 8.81
CA LEU A 158 6.50 30.78 9.27
C LEU A 158 5.10 30.38 8.74
N ASP A 159 4.98 29.41 7.84
CA ASP A 159 3.69 28.98 7.32
C ASP A 159 2.89 28.24 8.38
N ARG A 160 1.61 28.59 8.44
CA ARG A 160 0.62 28.02 9.35
C ARG A 160 -0.65 27.69 8.59
N LYS A 161 -1.37 26.69 9.09
CA LYS A 161 -2.75 26.39 8.71
C LYS A 161 -3.71 26.87 9.78
N VAL A 162 -4.78 27.50 9.34
CA VAL A 162 -5.88 27.91 10.21
C VAL A 162 -6.58 26.66 10.76
N ALA A 163 -6.59 26.47 12.08
CA ALA A 163 -7.06 25.22 12.71
C ALA A 163 -8.57 24.92 12.55
N GLY A 164 -9.35 25.92 12.16
CA GLY A 164 -10.80 25.91 11.98
C GLY A 164 -11.23 27.20 11.28
N VAL A 165 -12.53 27.45 11.12
CA VAL A 165 -12.97 28.74 10.55
C VAL A 165 -12.61 29.89 11.50
N GLN A 166 -11.85 30.88 11.04
CA GLN A 166 -11.37 32.00 11.87
C GLN A 166 -11.74 33.36 11.30
N ARG A 167 -11.97 34.34 12.17
CA ARG A 167 -12.23 35.73 11.76
C ARG A 167 -10.91 36.42 11.43
N TYR A 168 -10.90 37.18 10.34
CA TYR A 168 -9.78 38.07 10.00
C TYR A 168 -10.20 39.54 9.97
N TYR A 169 -9.21 40.42 10.14
CA TYR A 169 -9.35 41.87 10.18
C TYR A 169 -8.31 42.52 9.26
N THR A 170 -8.60 43.70 8.74
CA THR A 170 -7.73 44.42 7.80
C THR A 170 -6.80 45.44 8.46
N SER A 171 -7.06 45.80 9.71
CA SER A 171 -6.27 46.77 10.47
C SER A 171 -6.27 46.41 11.97
N VAL A 172 -5.31 46.98 12.72
CA VAL A 172 -5.25 46.82 14.18
C VAL A 172 -6.43 47.54 14.84
N GLU A 173 -6.86 48.66 14.26
CA GLU A 173 -8.02 49.44 14.72
C GLU A 173 -9.30 48.61 14.63
N ASP A 174 -9.55 47.96 13.50
CA ASP A 174 -10.70 47.07 13.30
C ASP A 174 -10.66 45.90 14.27
N LEU A 175 -9.48 45.32 14.48
CA LEU A 175 -9.26 44.24 15.43
C LEU A 175 -9.58 44.65 16.86
N GLN A 176 -9.14 45.83 17.30
CA GLN A 176 -9.40 46.34 18.65
C GLN A 176 -10.88 46.70 18.84
N ALA A 177 -11.52 47.28 17.82
CA ALA A 177 -12.94 47.59 17.83
C ALA A 177 -13.85 46.36 17.67
N GLY A 178 -13.30 45.23 17.18
CA GLY A 178 -14.05 44.00 16.91
C GLY A 178 -14.81 44.01 15.58
N HIS A 179 -14.47 44.91 14.65
CA HIS A 179 -15.07 45.00 13.31
C HIS A 179 -14.50 43.92 12.37
N VAL A 180 -15.21 42.81 12.24
CA VAL A 180 -14.75 41.66 11.45
C VAL A 180 -14.89 41.93 9.94
N THR A 181 -13.79 41.79 9.20
CA THR A 181 -13.80 41.91 7.73
C THR A 181 -14.36 40.64 7.06
N GLY A 182 -13.97 39.48 7.57
CA GLY A 182 -14.39 38.19 7.00
C GLY A 182 -13.92 37.00 7.82
N LYS A 183 -13.99 35.80 7.21
CA LYS A 183 -13.49 34.57 7.83
C LYS A 183 -12.62 33.75 6.89
N LEU A 184 -11.50 33.26 7.39
CA LEU A 184 -10.67 32.24 6.76
C LEU A 184 -11.28 30.86 7.02
N GLU A 185 -11.25 30.00 6.02
CA GLU A 185 -11.68 28.62 6.14
C GLU A 185 -10.65 27.78 6.92
N LYS A 186 -11.08 26.60 7.37
CA LYS A 186 -10.15 25.63 7.94
C LYS A 186 -9.10 25.26 6.89
N ASP A 187 -7.86 25.07 7.34
CA ASP A 187 -6.70 24.66 6.54
C ASP A 187 -6.24 25.70 5.50
N THR A 188 -6.80 26.92 5.51
CA THR A 188 -6.21 28.06 4.77
C THR A 188 -4.76 28.24 5.21
N VAL A 189 -3.84 28.30 4.24
CA VAL A 189 -2.41 28.47 4.48
C VAL A 189 -2.07 29.95 4.55
N VAL A 190 -1.35 30.34 5.59
CA VAL A 190 -0.94 31.72 5.85
C VAL A 190 0.50 31.75 6.35
N THR A 191 1.27 32.73 5.93
CA THR A 191 2.62 32.97 6.45
C THR A 191 2.56 33.98 7.60
N LEU A 192 3.08 33.62 8.77
CA LEU A 192 3.17 34.53 9.91
C LEU A 192 4.13 35.68 9.60
N SER A 193 3.79 36.90 10.02
CA SER A 193 4.76 37.98 10.16
C SER A 193 5.30 38.07 11.59
N ASP A 194 6.25 38.98 11.80
CA ASP A 194 6.83 39.27 13.12
C ASP A 194 5.92 40.18 13.98
N THR A 195 4.83 40.71 13.40
CA THR A 195 3.97 41.69 14.08
C THR A 195 2.83 40.99 14.82
N ILE A 196 2.81 41.18 16.14
CA ILE A 196 1.85 40.56 17.06
C ILE A 196 1.20 41.61 17.95
N VAL A 197 -0.13 41.57 18.06
CA VAL A 197 -0.90 42.47 18.93
C VAL A 197 -1.80 41.68 19.88
N THR A 198 -2.00 42.23 21.07
CA THR A 198 -2.94 41.70 22.06
C THR A 198 -4.23 42.51 22.01
N ARG A 199 -5.37 41.85 21.82
CA ARG A 199 -6.67 42.54 21.85
C ARG A 199 -7.04 42.90 23.28
N SER A 200 -7.42 44.16 23.48
CA SER A 200 -7.66 44.73 24.82
C SER A 200 -8.81 44.08 25.58
N SER A 201 -9.87 43.66 24.86
CA SER A 201 -11.14 43.16 25.43
C SER A 201 -11.06 41.74 26.00
N ASP A 202 -10.33 40.83 25.36
CA ASP A 202 -10.29 39.41 25.73
C ASP A 202 -8.87 38.86 25.92
N LYS A 203 -7.85 39.71 25.76
CA LYS A 203 -6.42 39.37 25.89
C LYS A 203 -5.97 38.25 24.95
N ARG A 204 -6.68 38.05 23.84
CA ARG A 204 -6.28 37.13 22.78
C ARG A 204 -5.16 37.74 21.94
N GLN A 205 -4.23 36.89 21.51
CA GLN A 205 -3.14 37.27 20.62
C GLN A 205 -3.57 37.17 19.16
N PHE A 206 -3.17 38.16 18.36
CA PHE A 206 -3.37 38.20 16.93
C PHE A 206 -2.04 38.47 16.24
N THR A 207 -1.84 37.81 15.10
CA THR A 207 -0.67 37.99 14.25
C THR A 207 -1.13 38.54 12.89
N GLU A 208 -0.36 39.46 12.31
CA GLU A 208 -0.49 39.79 10.88
C GLU A 208 0.03 38.61 10.05
N VAL A 209 -0.81 38.07 9.19
CA VAL A 209 -0.49 36.93 8.34
C VAL A 209 -0.68 37.29 6.87
N THR A 210 0.12 36.69 6.00
CA THR A 210 0.03 36.85 4.54
C THR A 210 -0.61 35.60 3.93
N ILE A 211 -1.62 35.78 3.08
CA ILE A 211 -2.25 34.68 2.33
C ILE A 211 -1.25 34.14 1.30
N THR A 212 -0.93 32.84 1.32
CA THR A 212 0.14 32.25 0.49
C THR A 212 -0.29 31.94 -0.94
N SER A 213 -1.57 31.61 -1.14
CA SER A 213 -2.15 31.27 -2.43
C SER A 213 -3.56 31.83 -2.52
N GLU A 214 -4.05 32.11 -3.73
CA GLU A 214 -5.43 32.54 -3.92
C GLU A 214 -6.39 31.56 -3.22
N THR A 215 -7.30 32.10 -2.40
CA THR A 215 -8.25 31.29 -1.63
C THR A 215 -9.61 31.98 -1.57
N LYS A 216 -10.64 31.26 -1.14
CA LYS A 216 -11.96 31.84 -0.88
C LYS A 216 -12.17 31.97 0.61
N ASN A 217 -12.68 33.12 1.03
CA ASN A 217 -13.16 33.28 2.40
C ASN A 217 -14.45 32.45 2.62
N ALA A 218 -14.91 32.32 3.86
CA ALA A 218 -16.11 31.54 4.19
C ALA A 218 -17.42 32.05 3.54
N ALA A 219 -17.40 33.27 2.98
CA ALA A 219 -18.51 33.85 2.23
C ALA A 219 -18.42 33.58 0.71
N GLY A 220 -17.35 32.92 0.25
CA GLY A 220 -17.10 32.61 -1.17
C GLY A 220 -16.31 33.68 -1.93
N ASN A 221 -15.89 34.77 -1.28
CA ASN A 221 -15.14 35.86 -1.92
C ASN A 221 -13.67 35.49 -2.07
N THR A 222 -13.07 35.81 -3.22
CA THR A 222 -11.66 35.56 -3.49
C THR A 222 -10.75 36.49 -2.68
N LEU A 223 -9.72 35.90 -2.05
CA LEU A 223 -8.58 36.55 -1.41
C LEU A 223 -7.34 36.22 -2.25
N ALA A 224 -6.72 37.23 -2.83
CA ALA A 224 -5.51 37.05 -3.64
C ALA A 224 -4.31 36.63 -2.79
N ALA A 225 -3.39 35.86 -3.38
CA ALA A 225 -2.08 35.60 -2.78
C ALA A 225 -1.35 36.93 -2.49
N GLY A 226 -0.63 37.00 -1.37
CA GLY A 226 0.05 38.21 -0.89
C GLY A 226 -0.83 39.14 -0.05
N THR A 227 -2.13 38.89 0.10
CA THR A 227 -3.01 39.71 0.94
C THR A 227 -2.61 39.59 2.41
N LYS A 228 -2.42 40.74 3.09
CA LYS A 228 -2.12 40.79 4.53
C LYS A 228 -3.39 40.99 5.35
N VAL A 229 -3.58 40.18 6.39
CA VAL A 229 -4.71 40.24 7.31
C VAL A 229 -4.29 39.91 8.73
N TRP A 230 -5.08 40.31 9.72
CA TRP A 230 -4.88 39.93 11.12
C TRP A 230 -5.80 38.78 11.48
N THR A 231 -5.27 37.70 12.08
CA THR A 231 -6.07 36.60 12.62
C THR A 231 -5.56 36.16 13.99
N VAL A 232 -6.42 35.48 14.75
CA VAL A 232 -6.09 34.97 16.08
C VAL A 232 -5.00 33.90 15.98
N SER A 233 -3.95 34.01 16.80
CA SER A 233 -2.74 33.20 16.67
C SER A 233 -2.36 32.39 17.90
N ASP A 234 -3.08 32.55 19.01
CA ASP A 234 -2.84 31.82 20.27
C ASP A 234 -3.75 30.59 20.43
N GLN A 235 -3.46 29.78 21.45
CA GLN A 235 -4.29 28.64 21.87
C GLN A 235 -4.45 27.59 20.76
N GLY A 236 -3.43 27.43 19.90
CA GLY A 236 -3.44 26.49 18.79
C GLY A 236 -4.35 26.89 17.64
N SER A 237 -4.72 28.17 17.53
CA SER A 237 -5.48 28.71 16.39
C SER A 237 -4.71 28.59 15.07
N LEU A 238 -3.39 28.73 15.08
CA LEU A 238 -2.56 28.55 13.91
C LEU A 238 -1.64 27.35 14.11
N LYS A 239 -1.80 26.32 13.27
CA LYS A 239 -0.99 25.09 13.34
C LYS A 239 0.16 25.18 12.36
N VAL A 240 1.33 24.64 12.70
CA VAL A 240 2.44 24.51 11.75
C VAL A 240 1.92 23.85 10.46
N ALA A 241 2.14 24.51 9.32
CA ALA A 241 1.90 23.86 8.04
C ALA A 241 2.88 22.70 7.94
N ALA A 242 2.38 21.47 7.78
CA ALA A 242 3.24 20.30 7.74
C ALA A 242 4.22 20.44 6.56
N SER A 243 5.51 20.53 6.86
CA SER A 243 6.56 20.26 5.89
C SER A 243 6.56 18.76 5.56
N ALA A 244 7.05 18.42 4.37
CA ALA A 244 7.24 17.03 4.00
C ALA A 244 8.13 16.35 5.06
N PRO A 245 7.70 15.24 5.65
CA PRO A 245 8.47 14.59 6.69
C PRO A 245 9.80 14.09 6.10
N VAL A 246 10.90 14.26 6.85
CA VAL A 246 12.23 13.79 6.42
C VAL A 246 12.44 12.31 6.75
N PRO A 247 13.30 11.59 6.01
CA PRO A 247 13.61 10.20 6.31
C PRO A 247 14.17 10.03 7.72
N SER A 248 13.70 9.01 8.43
CA SER A 248 14.04 8.80 9.84
C SER A 248 15.53 8.59 10.10
N TRP A 249 16.26 8.06 9.10
CA TRP A 249 17.68 7.77 9.20
C TRP A 249 18.58 9.01 9.06
N TRP A 250 18.08 10.13 8.54
CA TRP A 250 18.86 11.37 8.35
C TRP A 250 19.42 11.92 9.66
N THR A 251 18.67 11.78 10.76
CA THR A 251 19.09 12.19 12.10
C THR A 251 20.06 11.19 12.77
N LYS A 252 20.11 9.95 12.27
CA LYS A 252 20.93 8.86 12.80
C LYS A 252 22.30 8.77 12.12
N CYS A 253 22.47 9.39 10.96
CA CYS A 253 23.72 9.39 10.20
C CYS A 253 24.65 10.55 10.59
N SER A 254 25.95 10.38 10.33
CA SER A 254 26.95 11.45 10.43
C SER A 254 27.73 11.52 9.11
N PRO A 255 27.75 12.65 8.39
CA PRO A 255 27.05 13.90 8.73
C PRO A 255 25.53 13.79 8.64
N ALA A 256 24.84 14.44 9.57
CA ALA A 256 23.37 14.43 9.61
C ALA A 256 22.79 15.36 8.54
N TYR A 257 21.72 14.93 7.89
CA TYR A 257 20.92 15.80 7.02
C TYR A 257 19.78 16.39 7.85
N THR A 258 19.64 17.72 7.84
CA THR A 258 18.56 18.41 8.57
C THR A 258 17.83 19.38 7.65
N ASN A 259 16.55 19.64 7.92
CA ASN A 259 15.77 20.70 7.25
C ASN A 259 15.62 21.94 8.15
N GLN A 260 16.41 22.05 9.22
CA GLN A 260 16.39 23.21 10.11
C GLN A 260 17.09 24.38 9.41
N SER A 261 16.44 25.54 9.37
CA SER A 261 17.06 26.79 8.93
C SER A 261 18.25 27.11 9.82
N GLU A 262 19.40 27.47 9.23
CA GLU A 262 20.60 27.90 9.95
C GLU A 262 20.34 29.10 10.88
N SER A 263 19.28 29.86 10.62
CA SER A 263 18.89 31.05 11.40
C SER A 263 18.13 30.76 12.70
N VAL A 264 17.56 29.55 12.89
CA VAL A 264 16.71 29.23 14.05
C VAL A 264 17.48 28.42 15.08
N VAL A 265 17.61 28.96 16.29
CA VAL A 265 18.27 28.33 17.42
C VAL A 265 17.25 27.70 18.35
N ASN A 266 17.34 26.38 18.53
CA ASN A 266 16.63 25.68 19.61
C ASN A 266 17.36 25.92 20.94
N CYS A 267 16.62 26.28 21.97
CA CYS A 267 17.17 26.63 23.28
C CYS A 267 16.23 26.23 24.43
N THR A 268 16.70 26.37 25.66
CA THR A 268 15.88 26.30 26.86
C THR A 268 16.02 27.58 27.68
N SER A 269 14.97 27.95 28.41
CA SER A 269 15.07 29.02 29.42
C SER A 269 16.03 28.59 30.54
N ARG A 270 17.05 29.41 30.83
CA ARG A 270 18.03 29.06 31.88
C ARG A 270 17.42 29.10 33.29
N THR A 271 16.43 29.97 33.50
CA THR A 271 15.75 30.15 34.78
C THR A 271 14.27 30.44 34.56
N ASN A 272 13.55 30.73 35.64
CA ASN A 272 12.16 31.16 35.57
C ASN A 272 12.08 32.57 34.99
N TRP A 273 11.60 32.69 33.75
CA TRP A 273 11.47 33.96 33.05
C TRP A 273 10.02 34.36 32.82
N ALA A 274 9.71 35.66 32.96
CA ALA A 274 8.42 36.18 32.55
C ALA A 274 8.28 36.15 31.02
N TYR A 275 7.08 35.82 30.54
CA TYR A 275 6.73 35.94 29.12
C TYR A 275 5.65 37.01 28.89
N TYR A 276 5.63 37.57 27.69
CA TYR A 276 4.76 38.66 27.26
C TYR A 276 4.10 38.29 25.93
N LEU A 277 2.89 38.79 25.68
CA LEU A 277 2.10 38.40 24.50
C LEU A 277 2.33 39.31 23.28
N SER A 278 2.90 40.49 23.48
CA SER A 278 3.32 41.43 22.42
C SER A 278 4.56 42.22 22.84
N SER A 279 5.22 42.89 21.89
CA SER A 279 6.31 43.83 22.17
C SER A 279 5.83 45.03 22.99
N ASP A 280 4.61 45.51 22.78
CA ASP A 280 3.99 46.55 23.61
C ASP A 280 3.84 46.11 25.07
N ASP A 281 3.44 44.86 25.32
CA ASP A 281 3.35 44.30 26.68
C ASP A 281 4.73 44.25 27.35
N VAL A 282 5.80 43.98 26.58
CA VAL A 282 7.18 44.08 27.07
C VAL A 282 7.48 45.51 27.51
N LEU A 283 7.27 46.50 26.63
CA LEU A 283 7.56 47.91 26.90
C LEU A 283 6.72 48.50 28.05
N GLN A 284 5.49 48.02 28.24
CA GLN A 284 4.58 48.44 29.32
C GLN A 284 4.79 47.67 30.64
N TYR A 285 5.78 46.78 30.72
CA TYR A 285 6.03 45.92 31.89
C TYR A 285 4.83 45.05 32.30
N LYS A 286 4.02 44.63 31.32
CA LYS A 286 2.80 43.87 31.54
C LYS A 286 3.00 42.40 31.16
N ASN A 287 3.55 41.62 32.08
CA ASN A 287 3.76 40.18 31.85
C ASN A 287 2.44 39.41 31.83
N ALA A 288 2.41 38.32 31.05
CA ALA A 288 1.25 37.43 30.95
C ALA A 288 1.41 36.15 31.80
N GLY A 289 2.65 35.78 32.14
CA GLY A 289 2.96 34.65 32.98
C GLY A 289 4.47 34.41 33.09
N SER A 290 4.85 33.20 33.48
CA SER A 290 6.26 32.79 33.57
C SER A 290 6.51 31.42 32.95
N LEU A 291 7.61 31.28 32.21
CA LEU A 291 8.20 30.01 31.81
C LEU A 291 9.14 29.55 32.92
N VAL A 292 9.10 28.27 33.27
CA VAL A 292 10.02 27.67 34.25
C VAL A 292 11.41 27.48 33.62
N ALA A 293 12.44 27.21 34.43
CA ALA A 293 13.73 26.74 33.93
C ALA A 293 13.57 25.49 33.04
N ASP A 294 14.49 25.32 32.09
CA ASP A 294 14.52 24.23 31.11
C ASP A 294 13.29 24.15 30.19
N PHE A 295 12.54 25.24 30.05
CA PHE A 295 11.41 25.27 29.13
C PHE A 295 11.92 25.32 27.68
N PRO A 296 11.52 24.40 26.79
CA PRO A 296 12.02 24.32 25.42
C PRO A 296 11.43 25.44 24.55
N LEU A 297 12.29 26.12 23.81
CA LEU A 297 12.00 27.29 22.98
C LEU A 297 12.79 27.24 21.68
N SER A 298 12.36 27.98 20.67
CA SER A 298 13.18 28.31 19.49
C SER A 298 13.04 29.77 19.09
N TYR A 299 14.12 30.37 18.57
CA TYR A 299 14.14 31.78 18.17
C TYR A 299 15.25 32.09 17.17
N GLU A 300 15.19 33.25 16.55
CA GLU A 300 16.19 33.75 15.58
C GLU A 300 17.06 34.84 16.25
N PRO A 301 18.28 34.53 16.70
CA PRO A 301 19.12 35.49 17.43
C PRO A 301 19.58 36.67 16.57
N ASP A 302 19.69 36.50 15.26
CA ASP A 302 20.15 37.53 14.32
C ASP A 302 18.99 38.33 13.71
N ASN A 303 17.74 37.97 14.00
CA ASN A 303 16.57 38.67 13.50
C ASN A 303 16.21 39.86 14.41
N THR A 304 16.82 41.01 14.12
CA THR A 304 16.58 42.26 14.87
C THR A 304 15.13 42.75 14.83
N ALA A 305 14.34 42.38 13.83
CA ALA A 305 12.91 42.74 13.76
C ALA A 305 12.08 41.99 14.82
N GLN A 306 12.58 40.85 15.30
CA GLN A 306 11.99 40.06 16.39
C GLN A 306 12.60 40.37 17.76
N GLN A 307 13.27 41.53 17.91
CA GLN A 307 13.87 41.95 19.17
C GLN A 307 13.32 43.29 19.63
N VAL A 308 13.14 43.42 20.95
CA VAL A 308 12.78 44.69 21.58
C VAL A 308 13.66 44.92 22.80
N ILE A 309 14.25 46.11 22.90
CA ILE A 309 15.02 46.52 24.06
C ILE A 309 14.05 47.20 25.02
N ARG A 310 13.94 46.66 26.22
CA ARG A 310 13.17 47.28 27.30
C ARG A 310 14.13 48.05 28.22
N PRO A 311 13.88 49.35 28.48
CA PRO A 311 14.66 50.11 29.44
C PRO A 311 14.54 49.52 30.85
N GLY A 312 15.40 49.96 31.77
CA GLY A 312 15.27 49.63 33.19
C GLY A 312 14.00 50.22 33.81
N LYS A 313 13.37 49.51 34.75
CA LYS A 313 12.11 49.95 35.38
C LYS A 313 12.34 51.16 36.30
N ASN A 314 13.49 51.20 36.96
CA ASN A 314 13.91 52.28 37.85
C ASN A 314 15.25 52.86 37.39
N ALA A 315 15.58 54.06 37.88
CA ALA A 315 16.88 54.67 37.63
C ALA A 315 18.02 53.77 38.16
N GLY A 316 18.88 53.28 37.26
CA GLY A 316 19.98 52.37 37.56
C GLY A 316 19.74 50.90 37.18
N ASP A 317 18.52 50.51 36.80
CA ASP A 317 18.24 49.19 36.25
C ASP A 317 18.82 49.07 34.83
N ALA A 318 19.48 47.95 34.53
CA ALA A 318 20.02 47.69 33.19
C ALA A 318 18.89 47.45 32.18
N GLU A 319 19.10 47.93 30.95
CA GLU A 319 18.25 47.58 29.81
C GLU A 319 18.34 46.08 29.52
N ARG A 320 17.26 45.51 28.99
CA ARG A 320 17.16 44.08 28.70
C ARG A 320 16.64 43.85 27.29
N THR A 321 17.23 42.88 26.59
CA THR A 321 16.78 42.46 25.26
C THR A 321 15.76 41.34 25.38
N PHE A 322 14.64 41.49 24.69
CA PHE A 322 13.61 40.48 24.56
C PHE A 322 13.52 40.03 23.12
N SER A 323 13.38 38.74 22.89
CA SER A 323 13.15 38.16 21.57
C SER A 323 11.78 37.52 21.50
N LEU A 324 11.18 37.55 20.30
CA LEU A 324 10.05 36.69 19.97
C LEU A 324 10.53 35.23 19.88
N VAL A 325 9.89 34.33 20.61
CA VAL A 325 10.25 32.91 20.68
C VAL A 325 9.04 32.04 20.42
N THR A 326 9.27 30.83 19.90
CA THR A 326 8.24 29.80 19.68
C THR A 326 8.30 28.75 20.80
N LEU A 327 7.14 28.38 21.35
CA LEU A 327 7.08 27.40 22.45
C LEU A 327 7.28 25.96 21.97
N GLY A 328 8.20 25.23 22.59
CA GLY A 328 8.46 23.81 22.29
C GLY A 328 7.46 22.83 22.92
N ARG A 329 6.59 23.28 23.84
CA ARG A 329 5.52 22.51 24.48
C ARG A 329 4.39 23.42 24.99
N ASP A 330 3.25 22.83 25.34
CA ASP A 330 2.10 23.55 25.93
C ASP A 330 2.47 24.29 27.24
N LYS A 331 1.90 25.49 27.45
CA LYS A 331 2.00 26.27 28.69
C LYS A 331 0.67 26.93 29.05
N ASP A 332 0.03 26.45 30.11
CA ASP A 332 -1.27 26.95 30.60
C ASP A 332 -2.33 26.96 29.48
N LYS A 333 -2.71 28.14 28.98
CA LYS A 333 -3.63 28.32 27.86
C LYS A 333 -2.92 28.35 26.50
N LEU A 334 -1.61 28.60 26.49
CA LEU A 334 -0.79 28.59 25.29
C LEU A 334 -0.49 27.15 24.88
N LYS A 335 -0.50 26.91 23.57
CA LYS A 335 -0.17 25.63 22.97
C LYS A 335 1.26 25.64 22.46
N LYS A 336 1.81 24.44 22.29
CA LYS A 336 3.02 24.23 21.49
C LYS A 336 2.89 25.01 20.17
N ASP A 337 3.98 25.64 19.74
CA ASP A 337 4.10 26.49 18.54
C ASP A 337 3.46 27.89 18.65
N ASP A 338 2.78 28.23 19.75
CA ASP A 338 2.41 29.62 20.04
C ASP A 338 3.69 30.46 20.24
N ARG A 339 3.62 31.75 19.88
CA ARG A 339 4.77 32.68 19.95
C ARG A 339 4.61 33.69 21.08
N VAL A 340 5.66 33.91 21.86
CA VAL A 340 5.68 34.85 22.99
C VAL A 340 7.01 35.60 23.05
N TRP A 341 7.03 36.74 23.75
CA TRP A 341 8.26 37.48 24.00
C TRP A 341 8.87 37.08 25.34
N VAL A 342 10.18 36.80 25.36
CA VAL A 342 10.94 36.47 26.58
C VAL A 342 12.30 37.16 26.55
N VAL A 343 12.93 37.31 27.72
CA VAL A 343 14.28 37.87 27.80
C VAL A 343 15.29 36.93 27.12
N SER A 344 16.16 37.52 26.31
CA SER A 344 17.12 36.81 25.46
C SER A 344 18.53 37.38 25.53
N ASP A 345 18.78 38.40 26.35
CA ASP A 345 20.13 38.94 26.54
C ASP A 345 21.06 38.00 27.31
N GLY A 346 22.36 38.15 27.02
CA GLY A 346 23.45 37.43 27.67
C GLY A 346 23.20 35.92 27.68
N ASP A 347 23.21 35.34 28.88
CA ASP A 347 23.02 33.92 29.07
C ASP A 347 21.57 33.53 29.48
N SER A 348 20.57 34.36 29.14
CA SER A 348 19.19 34.12 29.57
C SER A 348 18.56 32.85 28.98
N LEU A 349 19.05 32.44 27.81
CA LEU A 349 18.66 31.22 27.08
C LEU A 349 19.89 30.31 26.92
N THR A 350 19.68 28.99 27.02
CA THR A 350 20.73 27.98 26.84
C THR A 350 20.50 27.25 25.52
N PRO A 351 21.36 27.42 24.51
CA PRO A 351 21.24 26.68 23.25
C PRO A 351 21.25 25.17 23.49
N VAL A 352 20.32 24.46 22.86
CA VAL A 352 20.36 23.00 22.79
C VAL A 352 21.34 22.65 21.67
N ALA A 353 22.50 22.11 22.03
CA ALA A 353 23.47 21.69 21.01
C ALA A 353 22.80 20.67 20.07
N PRO A 354 22.87 20.84 18.75
CA PRO A 354 22.47 19.79 17.82
C PRO A 354 23.22 18.50 18.20
N ALA A 355 22.53 17.36 18.15
CA ALA A 355 23.20 16.08 18.31
C ALA A 355 24.40 16.03 17.35
N ALA A 356 25.56 15.68 17.89
CA ALA A 356 26.86 15.88 17.28
C ALA A 356 26.94 15.40 15.82
N SER A 357 27.13 16.36 14.92
CA SER A 357 27.97 16.16 13.74
C SER A 357 28.63 17.49 13.41
N SER A 358 29.93 17.60 13.69
CA SER A 358 30.75 18.77 13.36
C SER A 358 31.13 18.82 11.87
N SER A 359 30.42 18.09 11.01
CA SER A 359 30.69 17.98 9.57
C SER A 359 29.44 18.30 8.78
N GLU A 360 29.59 19.13 7.76
CA GLU A 360 28.53 19.49 6.83
C GLU A 360 27.98 18.25 6.09
N PRO A 361 26.68 18.23 5.73
CA PRO A 361 26.10 17.16 4.93
C PRO A 361 26.84 17.01 3.59
N VAL A 362 27.14 15.77 3.20
CA VAL A 362 27.79 15.46 1.92
C VAL A 362 26.73 15.25 0.85
N PHE A 363 26.75 16.07 -0.19
CA PHE A 363 25.84 15.93 -1.33
C PHE A 363 26.53 15.36 -2.56
N ASN A 364 25.75 14.71 -3.43
CA ASN A 364 26.10 14.24 -4.78
C ASN A 364 27.21 13.15 -4.85
N GLY A 365 27.94 12.91 -3.76
CA GLY A 365 28.96 11.87 -3.62
C GLY A 365 28.45 10.59 -2.93
N VAL A 366 29.14 9.48 -3.19
CA VAL A 366 28.89 8.20 -2.51
C VAL A 366 29.54 8.20 -1.14
N TYR A 367 28.72 8.08 -0.11
CA TYR A 367 29.15 8.01 1.28
C TYR A 367 29.02 6.58 1.82
N VAL A 368 30.07 6.13 2.52
CA VAL A 368 30.08 4.88 3.29
C VAL A 368 30.39 5.28 4.72
N PRO A 369 29.46 5.06 5.67
CA PRO A 369 29.67 5.49 7.04
C PRO A 369 30.75 4.63 7.71
N PRO A 370 31.52 5.19 8.66
CA PRO A 370 32.47 4.40 9.46
C PRO A 370 31.75 3.38 10.36
N THR A 371 30.48 3.63 10.70
CA THR A 371 29.61 2.70 11.42
C THR A 371 28.26 2.64 10.72
N PRO A 372 27.78 1.45 10.31
CA PRO A 372 26.47 1.31 9.67
C PRO A 372 25.33 1.91 10.51
N VAL A 373 24.31 2.45 9.86
CA VAL A 373 23.18 3.09 10.54
C VAL A 373 22.03 2.07 10.71
N PRO A 374 21.63 1.70 11.94
CA PRO A 374 20.55 0.74 12.14
C PRO A 374 19.21 1.23 11.57
N VAL A 375 18.51 0.34 10.88
CA VAL A 375 17.19 0.60 10.29
C VAL A 375 16.27 -0.61 10.50
N SER A 376 15.00 -0.35 10.80
CA SER A 376 13.99 -1.40 10.98
C SER A 376 13.08 -1.51 9.76
N ALA A 377 12.49 -2.69 9.55
CA ALA A 377 11.43 -2.86 8.56
C ALA A 377 10.30 -1.86 8.81
N GLY A 378 9.91 -1.13 7.76
CA GLY A 378 8.89 -0.08 7.83
C GLY A 378 9.43 1.32 8.10
N ASP A 379 10.70 1.48 8.49
CA ASP A 379 11.32 2.79 8.67
C ASP A 379 11.35 3.58 7.36
N SER A 380 11.19 4.91 7.45
CA SER A 380 11.20 5.80 6.29
C SER A 380 12.60 5.97 5.70
N LEU A 381 12.74 5.67 4.42
CA LEU A 381 13.99 5.80 3.66
C LEU A 381 14.04 7.04 2.76
N GLY A 382 12.90 7.40 2.15
CA GLY A 382 12.81 8.49 1.18
C GLY A 382 11.44 8.56 0.49
N HIS A 383 11.37 9.28 -0.62
CA HIS A 383 10.19 9.41 -1.50
C HIS A 383 10.59 9.12 -2.94
N LEU A 384 9.60 8.87 -3.82
CA LEU A 384 9.85 8.76 -5.26
C LEU A 384 10.43 10.08 -5.77
N GLY A 385 11.51 10.02 -6.56
CA GLY A 385 12.11 11.20 -7.16
C GLY A 385 11.66 11.39 -8.60
N PHE A 386 11.54 12.64 -9.03
CA PHE A 386 11.33 13.01 -10.43
C PHE A 386 12.47 12.51 -11.32
N TYR A 387 12.10 12.02 -12.49
CA TYR A 387 13.00 11.36 -13.42
C TYR A 387 12.55 11.54 -14.86
N GLN A 388 13.46 11.96 -15.73
CA GLN A 388 13.25 12.16 -17.16
C GLN A 388 14.13 11.21 -17.97
N LEU A 389 13.48 10.39 -18.78
CA LEU A 389 14.13 9.49 -19.73
C LEU A 389 14.18 10.14 -21.11
N PRO A 390 15.29 10.03 -21.85
CA PRO A 390 15.34 10.47 -23.24
C PRO A 390 14.43 9.60 -24.10
N GLU A 391 13.81 10.23 -25.09
CA GLU A 391 13.11 9.57 -26.19
C GLU A 391 13.63 10.11 -27.52
N GLU A 392 13.36 9.38 -28.61
CA GLU A 392 13.86 9.74 -29.94
C GLU A 392 13.47 11.16 -30.34
N ASN A 393 12.24 11.57 -30.01
CA ASN A 393 11.70 12.91 -30.28
C ASN A 393 11.22 13.64 -29.00
N GLY A 394 11.93 13.49 -27.88
CA GLY A 394 11.59 14.22 -26.66
C GLY A 394 12.12 13.59 -25.38
N LYS A 395 11.27 13.57 -24.36
CA LYS A 395 11.54 13.02 -23.05
C LYS A 395 10.27 12.49 -22.41
N ARG A 396 10.40 11.46 -21.59
CA ARG A 396 9.33 10.94 -20.74
C ARG A 396 9.62 11.24 -19.29
N SER A 397 8.70 11.94 -18.64
CA SER A 397 8.80 12.33 -17.22
C SER A 397 7.93 11.42 -16.35
N ARG A 398 8.39 11.13 -15.14
CA ARG A 398 7.63 10.46 -14.07
C ARG A 398 8.33 10.61 -12.73
N TYR A 399 7.66 10.28 -11.63
CA TYR A 399 8.34 10.01 -10.37
C TYR A 399 8.57 8.52 -10.23
N GLN A 400 9.75 8.12 -9.74
CA GLN A 400 10.06 6.71 -9.57
C GLN A 400 11.01 6.43 -8.41
N VAL A 401 11.04 5.17 -8.00
CA VAL A 401 12.14 4.54 -7.27
C VAL A 401 12.48 3.23 -7.98
N HIS A 402 13.77 2.93 -8.08
CA HIS A 402 14.27 1.64 -8.53
C HIS A 402 14.71 0.83 -7.30
N ILE A 403 14.20 -0.39 -7.16
CA ILE A 403 14.48 -1.26 -6.01
C ILE A 403 15.09 -2.58 -6.49
N GLU A 404 16.26 -2.93 -5.97
CA GLU A 404 16.90 -4.24 -6.21
C GLU A 404 17.12 -5.01 -4.90
N CYS A 405 17.15 -6.34 -5.00
CA CYS A 405 17.54 -7.23 -3.91
C CYS A 405 18.71 -8.12 -4.36
N LEU A 406 19.84 -8.00 -3.66
CA LEU A 406 21.14 -8.49 -4.10
C LEU A 406 21.78 -9.41 -3.05
N SER A 407 22.51 -10.44 -3.46
CA SER A 407 23.34 -11.24 -2.55
C SER A 407 24.69 -11.61 -3.15
N MET A 408 25.72 -11.64 -2.30
CA MET A 408 27.05 -12.16 -2.65
C MET A 408 27.29 -13.58 -2.11
N ASP A 409 26.35 -14.09 -1.32
CA ASP A 409 26.45 -15.40 -0.69
C ASP A 409 26.07 -16.51 -1.69
N ASP A 410 26.31 -17.76 -1.29
CA ASP A 410 26.01 -18.95 -2.09
C ASP A 410 24.50 -19.21 -2.13
N MET A 411 23.84 -18.60 -3.11
CA MET A 411 22.39 -18.72 -3.30
C MET A 411 21.97 -20.15 -3.67
N GLU A 412 22.78 -20.86 -4.47
CA GLU A 412 22.48 -22.24 -4.87
C GLU A 412 22.42 -23.15 -3.66
N LYS A 413 23.37 -22.99 -2.72
CA LYS A 413 23.31 -23.69 -1.44
C LYS A 413 22.10 -23.23 -0.61
N PHE A 414 21.87 -21.93 -0.48
CA PHE A 414 20.81 -21.39 0.40
C PHE A 414 19.41 -21.91 0.04
N ILE A 415 19.03 -21.93 -1.24
CA ILE A 415 17.67 -22.31 -1.67
C ILE A 415 17.34 -23.79 -1.41
N THR A 416 18.36 -24.64 -1.20
CA THR A 416 18.16 -26.06 -0.86
C THR A 416 17.80 -26.31 0.61
N ASN A 417 17.80 -25.26 1.45
CA ASN A 417 17.59 -25.37 2.89
C ASN A 417 18.54 -26.38 3.56
N PRO A 418 19.87 -26.19 3.48
CA PRO A 418 20.86 -27.18 3.94
C PRO A 418 20.73 -27.47 5.45
N GLY A 419 20.24 -26.51 6.23
CA GLY A 419 19.96 -26.68 7.65
C GLY A 419 18.66 -27.42 7.98
N ARG A 420 17.89 -27.86 6.97
CA ARG A 420 16.60 -28.55 7.11
C ARG A 420 15.61 -27.81 8.01
N VAL A 421 15.69 -26.48 7.98
CA VAL A 421 14.93 -25.61 8.88
C VAL A 421 13.45 -25.73 8.57
N GLY A 422 12.59 -25.88 9.58
CA GLY A 422 11.13 -25.90 9.43
C GLY A 422 10.57 -27.15 8.73
N GLU A 423 11.34 -28.24 8.59
CA GLU A 423 10.82 -29.53 8.11
C GLU A 423 9.86 -30.18 9.12
N ASP A 424 10.06 -29.93 10.41
CA ASP A 424 9.18 -30.36 11.50
C ASP A 424 7.92 -29.50 11.64
N THR A 425 7.96 -28.27 11.13
CA THR A 425 6.81 -27.34 11.05
C THR A 425 6.55 -26.89 9.61
N PRO A 426 6.15 -27.80 8.70
CA PRO A 426 5.97 -27.47 7.30
C PRO A 426 4.80 -26.48 7.10
N VAL A 427 4.99 -25.55 6.18
CA VAL A 427 4.01 -24.49 5.86
C VAL A 427 3.25 -24.81 4.58
N TYR A 428 3.87 -25.57 3.68
CA TYR A 428 3.32 -25.87 2.37
C TYR A 428 3.07 -27.36 2.19
N LEU A 429 2.14 -27.64 1.30
CA LEU A 429 1.86 -28.97 0.78
C LEU A 429 2.01 -28.92 -0.73
N THR A 430 2.82 -29.81 -1.29
CA THR A 430 3.02 -29.93 -2.74
C THR A 430 2.55 -31.30 -3.23
N TRP A 431 2.20 -31.38 -4.50
CA TRP A 431 1.83 -32.63 -5.16
C TRP A 431 2.26 -32.61 -6.62
N GLN A 432 2.26 -33.79 -7.23
CA GLN A 432 2.58 -33.96 -8.65
C GLN A 432 1.33 -34.19 -9.49
N ALA A 433 1.39 -33.86 -10.77
CA ALA A 433 0.39 -34.28 -11.75
C ALA A 433 0.23 -35.81 -11.79
N ASP A 434 -0.92 -36.28 -12.30
CA ASP A 434 -1.27 -37.70 -12.44
C ASP A 434 -1.37 -38.52 -11.13
N ALA A 435 -1.41 -37.85 -9.97
CA ALA A 435 -1.62 -38.50 -8.68
C ALA A 435 -3.09 -38.94 -8.53
N PRO A 436 -3.37 -40.19 -8.07
CA PRO A 436 -4.74 -40.66 -7.88
C PRO A 436 -5.53 -39.84 -6.86
N LEU A 437 -6.71 -39.35 -7.25
CA LEU A 437 -7.62 -38.63 -6.35
C LEU A 437 -8.57 -39.59 -5.65
N PHE A 438 -8.89 -39.29 -4.41
CA PHE A 438 -9.81 -40.02 -3.56
C PHE A 438 -11.07 -39.18 -3.31
N GLU A 439 -12.15 -39.88 -3.02
CA GLU A 439 -13.46 -39.32 -2.69
C GLU A 439 -13.99 -39.95 -1.40
N LYS A 440 -14.95 -39.28 -0.76
CA LYS A 440 -15.54 -39.77 0.48
C LYS A 440 -16.70 -40.74 0.16
N GLY A 441 -16.51 -42.02 0.47
CA GLY A 441 -17.54 -43.06 0.38
C GLY A 441 -18.24 -43.33 1.71
N GLU A 442 -19.18 -44.29 1.72
CA GLU A 442 -19.97 -44.65 2.92
C GLU A 442 -19.13 -45.24 4.07
N GLN A 443 -18.00 -45.89 3.75
CA GLN A 443 -17.13 -46.57 4.72
C GLN A 443 -15.75 -45.91 4.88
N GLY A 444 -15.57 -44.71 4.33
CA GLY A 444 -14.31 -43.97 4.39
C GLY A 444 -13.83 -43.48 3.03
N MET A 445 -12.54 -43.14 2.94
CA MET A 445 -11.94 -42.62 1.71
C MET A 445 -11.73 -43.73 0.68
N VAL A 446 -12.22 -43.53 -0.54
CA VAL A 446 -12.12 -44.50 -1.66
C VAL A 446 -11.41 -43.87 -2.84
N ALA A 447 -10.60 -44.67 -3.55
CA ALA A 447 -9.91 -44.21 -4.75
C ALA A 447 -10.95 -43.92 -5.86
N GLY A 448 -10.92 -42.70 -6.38
CA GLY A 448 -11.72 -42.31 -7.53
C GLY A 448 -11.05 -42.74 -8.85
N SER A 449 -11.76 -42.52 -9.96
CA SER A 449 -11.21 -42.70 -11.32
C SER A 449 -10.41 -41.50 -11.82
N ARG A 450 -10.45 -40.39 -11.10
CA ARG A 450 -9.81 -39.11 -11.45
C ARG A 450 -8.39 -39.03 -10.88
N LYS A 451 -7.55 -38.24 -11.55
CA LYS A 451 -6.17 -37.93 -11.13
C LYS A 451 -5.98 -36.42 -11.09
N THR A 452 -4.97 -35.96 -10.37
CA THR A 452 -4.54 -34.56 -10.42
C THR A 452 -4.12 -34.20 -11.84
N LYS A 453 -4.52 -33.01 -12.28
CA LYS A 453 -4.19 -32.50 -13.62
C LYS A 453 -2.82 -31.84 -13.63
N ILE A 454 -2.47 -31.15 -12.55
CA ILE A 454 -1.21 -30.40 -12.43
C ILE A 454 -0.46 -30.77 -11.17
N SER A 455 0.84 -30.48 -11.18
CA SER A 455 1.60 -30.31 -9.96
C SER A 455 1.21 -28.99 -9.30
N GLY A 456 1.22 -28.91 -7.98
CA GLY A 456 0.79 -27.69 -7.30
C GLY A 456 1.35 -27.52 -5.90
N ILE A 457 1.17 -26.31 -5.39
CA ILE A 457 1.65 -25.87 -4.07
C ILE A 457 0.52 -25.12 -3.38
N VAL A 458 0.21 -25.49 -2.14
CA VAL A 458 -0.80 -24.80 -1.32
C VAL A 458 -0.28 -24.59 0.10
N THR A 459 -0.80 -23.57 0.78
CA THR A 459 -0.54 -23.37 2.21
C THR A 459 -1.24 -24.45 3.02
N LEU A 460 -0.48 -25.27 3.76
CA LEU A 460 -0.97 -26.43 4.50
C LEU A 460 -2.08 -26.06 5.49
N ALA A 461 -1.99 -24.91 6.15
CA ALA A 461 -3.00 -24.43 7.09
C ALA A 461 -4.36 -24.13 6.45
N LYS A 462 -4.41 -23.98 5.11
CA LYS A 462 -5.64 -23.74 4.34
C LYS A 462 -6.22 -25.02 3.74
N VAL A 463 -5.57 -26.17 3.95
CA VAL A 463 -5.97 -27.45 3.37
C VAL A 463 -6.65 -28.29 4.44
N PRO A 464 -7.94 -28.61 4.33
CA PRO A 464 -8.59 -29.54 5.24
C PRO A 464 -7.96 -30.94 5.18
N GLY A 465 -7.63 -31.51 6.33
CA GLY A 465 -7.19 -32.89 6.49
C GLY A 465 -8.27 -33.78 7.09
N VAL A 466 -8.30 -35.05 6.68
CA VAL A 466 -9.18 -36.08 7.24
C VAL A 466 -8.40 -37.35 7.61
N ASP A 467 -8.96 -38.13 8.53
CA ASP A 467 -8.50 -39.49 8.81
C ASP A 467 -8.88 -40.48 7.69
N ALA A 468 -8.51 -41.75 7.85
CA ALA A 468 -8.83 -42.79 6.86
C ALA A 468 -10.35 -43.03 6.68
N ALA A 469 -11.15 -42.71 7.71
CA ALA A 469 -12.61 -42.79 7.67
C ALA A 469 -13.26 -41.54 7.04
N GLY A 470 -12.48 -40.54 6.63
CA GLY A 470 -12.99 -39.29 6.06
C GLY A 470 -13.57 -38.33 7.10
N THR A 471 -13.18 -38.47 8.38
CA THR A 471 -13.56 -37.57 9.47
C THR A 471 -12.63 -36.37 9.50
N ALA A 472 -13.19 -35.16 9.57
CA ALA A 472 -12.42 -33.93 9.64
C ALA A 472 -11.56 -33.88 10.91
N LEU A 473 -10.30 -33.48 10.75
CA LEU A 473 -9.37 -33.32 11.85
C LEU A 473 -9.28 -31.86 12.28
N SER A 474 -8.98 -31.64 13.57
CA SER A 474 -8.70 -30.31 14.11
C SER A 474 -7.33 -29.76 13.70
N ASP A 475 -6.40 -30.65 13.32
CA ASP A 475 -5.12 -30.30 12.71
C ASP A 475 -4.66 -31.36 11.70
N ASN A 476 -3.62 -31.03 10.93
CA ASN A 476 -3.13 -31.83 9.82
C ASN A 476 -1.91 -32.71 10.15
N LYS A 477 -1.57 -32.89 11.43
CA LYS A 477 -0.39 -33.69 11.81
C LYS A 477 -0.58 -35.14 11.39
N ASP A 478 -1.73 -35.71 11.74
CA ASP A 478 -2.08 -37.12 11.52
C ASP A 478 -3.09 -37.32 10.36
N ALA A 479 -3.24 -36.32 9.49
CA ALA A 479 -4.10 -36.45 8.32
C ALA A 479 -3.65 -37.60 7.43
N ALA A 480 -4.59 -38.46 7.05
CA ALA A 480 -4.40 -39.52 6.07
C ALA A 480 -4.65 -39.02 4.64
N TYR A 481 -5.54 -38.03 4.50
CA TYR A 481 -5.88 -37.39 3.23
C TYR A 481 -6.02 -35.87 3.36
N PHE A 482 -5.71 -35.17 2.28
CA PHE A 482 -5.75 -33.72 2.15
C PHE A 482 -6.69 -33.29 1.04
N GLN A 483 -7.60 -32.35 1.32
CA GLN A 483 -8.53 -31.86 0.31
C GLN A 483 -7.85 -30.88 -0.64
N ILE A 484 -7.61 -31.29 -1.89
CA ILE A 484 -7.08 -30.41 -2.92
C ILE A 484 -8.27 -29.86 -3.71
N ARG A 485 -8.82 -28.74 -3.25
CA ARG A 485 -10.02 -28.12 -3.85
C ARG A 485 -9.84 -27.80 -5.32
N GLN A 486 -8.64 -27.35 -5.70
CA GLN A 486 -8.27 -27.02 -7.08
C GLN A 486 -8.39 -28.22 -8.03
N GLU A 487 -8.14 -29.43 -7.51
CA GLU A 487 -8.23 -30.68 -8.25
C GLU A 487 -9.59 -31.37 -8.05
N GLY A 488 -10.44 -30.81 -7.19
CA GLY A 488 -11.79 -31.31 -6.88
C GLY A 488 -11.78 -32.73 -6.30
N GLY A 489 -10.83 -33.03 -5.42
CA GLY A 489 -10.68 -34.34 -4.78
C GLY A 489 -9.73 -34.34 -3.58
N TRP A 490 -9.42 -35.54 -3.07
CA TRP A 490 -8.53 -35.73 -1.93
C TRP A 490 -7.26 -36.46 -2.34
N LEU A 491 -6.10 -36.04 -1.82
CA LEU A 491 -4.85 -36.76 -2.00
C LEU A 491 -4.46 -37.49 -0.72
N PRO A 492 -4.03 -38.76 -0.80
CA PRO A 492 -3.49 -39.46 0.36
C PRO A 492 -2.15 -38.83 0.76
N THR A 493 -1.78 -38.97 2.03
CA THR A 493 -0.51 -38.46 2.57
C THR A 493 0.71 -38.96 1.81
N ALA A 494 0.64 -40.16 1.20
CA ALA A 494 1.73 -40.70 0.37
C ALA A 494 1.89 -40.02 -1.01
N SER A 495 0.90 -39.24 -1.46
CA SER A 495 0.90 -38.55 -2.76
C SER A 495 1.15 -37.04 -2.63
N VAL A 496 1.46 -36.57 -1.43
CA VAL A 496 1.74 -35.16 -1.13
C VAL A 496 3.04 -35.06 -0.37
N GLN A 497 3.74 -33.95 -0.53
CA GLN A 497 4.94 -33.64 0.22
C GLN A 497 4.68 -32.42 1.10
N LYS A 498 4.98 -32.55 2.40
CA LYS A 498 4.99 -31.41 3.32
C LYS A 498 6.32 -30.68 3.14
N VAL A 499 6.27 -29.40 2.80
CA VAL A 499 7.45 -28.61 2.43
C VAL A 499 7.64 -27.44 3.40
N SER A 500 8.88 -27.26 3.83
CA SER A 500 9.30 -26.12 4.65
C SER A 500 9.20 -24.82 3.85
N GLN A 501 8.86 -23.71 4.53
CA GLN A 501 8.92 -22.39 3.90
C GLN A 501 10.32 -21.98 3.44
N TYR A 502 11.37 -22.57 4.01
CA TYR A 502 12.77 -22.23 3.70
C TYR A 502 13.36 -23.10 2.59
N ALA A 503 12.69 -24.18 2.16
CA ALA A 503 13.09 -25.00 1.02
C ALA A 503 12.70 -24.32 -0.30
N LEU A 504 13.30 -23.16 -0.57
CA LEU A 504 12.91 -22.29 -1.69
C LEU A 504 12.96 -23.02 -3.04
N GLY A 505 13.92 -23.92 -3.25
CA GLY A 505 14.01 -24.75 -4.46
C GLY A 505 12.75 -25.62 -4.68
N GLU A 506 12.25 -26.25 -3.62
CA GLU A 506 11.00 -27.03 -3.63
C GLU A 506 9.75 -26.14 -3.81
N LEU A 507 9.87 -24.84 -3.51
CA LEU A 507 8.84 -23.83 -3.72
C LEU A 507 8.94 -23.12 -5.08
N GLY A 508 9.77 -23.64 -5.98
CA GLY A 508 9.89 -23.21 -7.37
C GLY A 508 10.94 -22.14 -7.64
N PHE A 509 11.79 -21.78 -6.66
CA PHE A 509 12.94 -20.91 -6.92
C PHE A 509 14.02 -21.65 -7.69
N ALA A 510 14.58 -21.00 -8.72
CA ALA A 510 15.61 -21.56 -9.57
C ALA A 510 16.76 -20.58 -9.73
N THR A 511 18.00 -21.05 -9.54
CA THR A 511 19.19 -20.23 -9.79
C THR A 511 19.61 -20.31 -11.26
N LEU A 512 20.10 -19.19 -11.78
CA LEU A 512 20.61 -19.08 -13.14
C LEU A 512 21.95 -18.33 -13.16
N ASP A 513 23.04 -19.08 -13.27
CA ASP A 513 24.40 -18.53 -13.47
C ASP A 513 24.81 -18.71 -14.94
N LYS A 514 24.37 -17.78 -15.78
CA LYS A 514 24.66 -17.77 -17.22
C LYS A 514 25.10 -16.38 -17.66
N ALA A 515 26.29 -15.99 -17.19
CA ALA A 515 26.86 -14.67 -17.39
C ALA A 515 26.83 -14.24 -18.87
N PRO A 516 26.31 -13.05 -19.19
CA PRO A 516 26.30 -12.54 -20.55
C PRO A 516 27.68 -12.00 -20.96
N ALA A 517 27.94 -11.92 -22.26
CA ALA A 517 29.14 -11.28 -22.80
C ALA A 517 29.02 -9.73 -22.88
N SER A 518 27.80 -9.20 -22.75
CA SER A 518 27.49 -7.76 -22.75
C SER A 518 26.27 -7.47 -21.86
N PHE A 519 26.08 -6.21 -21.48
CA PHE A 519 24.85 -5.75 -20.82
C PHE A 519 23.64 -5.65 -21.75
N ASP A 520 23.90 -5.59 -23.06
CA ASP A 520 22.89 -5.80 -24.07
C ASP A 520 22.63 -7.31 -24.20
N LEU A 521 21.47 -7.76 -23.72
CA LEU A 521 21.14 -9.19 -23.66
C LEU A 521 20.47 -9.68 -24.93
N ILE A 522 19.91 -8.76 -25.71
CA ILE A 522 19.06 -9.01 -26.86
C ILE A 522 19.47 -7.99 -27.95
N ASP A 523 20.63 -8.22 -28.55
CA ASP A 523 21.29 -7.30 -29.51
C ASP A 523 20.68 -7.28 -30.93
N GLY A 524 19.62 -8.07 -31.16
CA GLY A 524 18.98 -8.26 -32.46
C GLY A 524 19.83 -9.00 -33.51
N ILE A 525 21.10 -9.29 -33.23
CA ILE A 525 22.08 -9.85 -34.16
C ILE A 525 22.39 -11.31 -33.85
N ASN A 526 22.81 -11.59 -32.61
CA ASN A 526 23.18 -12.92 -32.15
C ASN A 526 22.10 -13.48 -31.24
N GLN A 527 21.60 -14.68 -31.55
CA GLN A 527 20.62 -15.31 -30.67
C GLN A 527 21.14 -15.39 -29.24
N PRO A 528 20.31 -15.02 -28.25
CA PRO A 528 20.78 -14.89 -26.88
C PRO A 528 21.21 -16.25 -26.36
N ASN A 529 22.50 -16.40 -26.07
CA ASN A 529 23.03 -17.56 -25.34
C ASN A 529 23.52 -17.16 -23.95
N ASN A 530 22.71 -16.33 -23.29
CA ASN A 530 22.97 -15.79 -21.96
C ASN A 530 21.79 -16.12 -21.03
N VAL A 531 21.63 -15.34 -19.96
CA VAL A 531 20.52 -15.41 -19.00
C VAL A 531 19.13 -15.42 -19.66
N VAL A 532 18.92 -14.74 -20.79
CA VAL A 532 17.63 -14.74 -21.51
C VAL A 532 17.24 -16.15 -21.95
N LYS A 533 18.19 -16.91 -22.53
CA LYS A 533 17.92 -18.31 -22.90
C LYS A 533 17.61 -19.16 -21.67
N GLY A 534 18.32 -18.95 -20.56
CA GLY A 534 18.03 -19.67 -19.32
C GLY A 534 16.62 -19.36 -18.78
N ILE A 535 16.19 -18.10 -18.84
CA ILE A 535 14.83 -17.70 -18.47
C ILE A 535 13.81 -18.39 -19.39
N LEU A 536 14.02 -18.35 -20.70
CA LEU A 536 13.11 -19.00 -21.66
C LEU A 536 13.06 -20.52 -21.48
N GLU A 537 14.16 -21.17 -21.10
CA GLU A 537 14.17 -22.60 -20.75
C GLU A 537 13.32 -22.89 -19.51
N GLN A 538 13.37 -22.03 -18.48
CA GLN A 538 12.52 -22.15 -17.30
C GLN A 538 11.04 -21.92 -17.63
N LEU A 539 10.72 -20.89 -18.41
CA LEU A 539 9.36 -20.60 -18.85
C LEU A 539 8.82 -21.67 -19.80
N TYR A 540 9.67 -22.23 -20.66
CA TYR A 540 9.30 -23.37 -21.50
C TYR A 540 8.91 -24.58 -20.65
N LYS A 541 9.69 -24.90 -19.62
CA LYS A 541 9.36 -25.99 -18.68
C LYS A 541 8.01 -25.74 -18.01
N ALA A 542 7.77 -24.54 -17.49
CA ALA A 542 6.47 -24.16 -16.92
C ALA A 542 5.33 -24.32 -17.94
N ALA A 543 5.56 -23.91 -19.19
CA ALA A 543 4.58 -24.05 -20.27
C ALA A 543 4.35 -25.50 -20.72
N GLN A 544 5.30 -26.41 -20.51
CA GLN A 544 5.10 -27.85 -20.77
C GLN A 544 4.21 -28.50 -19.72
N GLU A 545 4.28 -28.03 -18.48
CA GLU A 545 3.47 -28.47 -17.34
C GLU A 545 2.08 -27.80 -17.30
N GLU A 546 1.82 -26.88 -18.22
CA GLU A 546 0.56 -26.13 -18.33
C GLU A 546 -0.60 -26.98 -18.84
N THR A 547 -1.76 -26.82 -18.20
CA THR A 547 -2.99 -27.56 -18.53
C THR A 547 -4.15 -26.67 -18.95
N ARG A 548 -4.05 -25.35 -18.77
CA ARG A 548 -5.00 -24.37 -19.32
C ARG A 548 -4.95 -24.46 -20.84
N THR A 549 -6.06 -24.86 -21.44
CA THR A 549 -6.17 -25.11 -22.89
C THR A 549 -5.85 -23.87 -23.73
N THR A 550 -6.20 -22.70 -23.25
CA THR A 550 -5.87 -21.39 -23.84
C THR A 550 -4.37 -21.10 -23.86
N HIS A 551 -3.59 -21.70 -22.96
CA HIS A 551 -2.14 -21.52 -22.86
C HIS A 551 -1.36 -22.63 -23.56
N ALA A 552 -2.05 -23.59 -24.19
CA ALA A 552 -1.43 -24.76 -24.84
C ALA A 552 -0.43 -24.39 -25.94
N LEU A 553 -0.56 -23.19 -26.52
CA LEU A 553 0.37 -22.66 -27.53
C LEU A 553 1.69 -22.17 -26.93
N ASN A 554 1.72 -21.81 -25.64
CA ASN A 554 2.90 -21.21 -25.01
C ASN A 554 4.13 -22.12 -25.08
N LYS A 555 3.96 -23.45 -24.89
CA LYS A 555 5.07 -24.39 -25.04
C LYS A 555 5.66 -24.37 -26.45
N TYR A 556 4.82 -24.26 -27.48
CA TYR A 556 5.29 -24.18 -28.87
C TYR A 556 5.94 -22.83 -29.17
N ASN A 557 5.42 -21.75 -28.58
CA ASN A 557 6.01 -20.40 -28.71
C ASN A 557 7.41 -20.35 -28.08
N TYR A 558 7.56 -20.81 -26.85
CA TYR A 558 8.86 -20.88 -26.18
C TYR A 558 9.82 -21.83 -26.90
N LYS A 559 9.33 -22.99 -27.35
CA LYS A 559 10.12 -23.91 -28.17
C LYS A 559 10.62 -23.22 -29.44
N ARG A 560 9.76 -22.51 -30.18
CA ARG A 560 10.13 -21.75 -31.39
C ARG A 560 11.17 -20.66 -31.09
N LEU A 561 11.05 -19.95 -29.97
CA LEU A 561 12.05 -18.95 -29.54
C LEU A 561 13.41 -19.61 -29.27
N LEU A 562 13.42 -20.76 -28.57
CA LEU A 562 14.64 -21.53 -28.31
C LEU A 562 15.22 -22.20 -29.58
N GLU A 563 14.38 -22.48 -30.58
CA GLU A 563 14.70 -23.20 -31.82
C GLU A 563 14.93 -22.29 -33.04
N LEU A 564 15.40 -21.05 -32.84
CA LEU A 564 15.84 -20.12 -33.90
C LEU A 564 14.75 -19.19 -34.45
N ILE A 565 14.21 -18.27 -33.65
CA ILE A 565 13.33 -17.24 -34.23
C ILE A 565 14.11 -16.30 -35.17
N ASP A 566 13.83 -16.44 -36.47
CA ASP A 566 14.12 -15.53 -37.58
C ASP A 566 13.02 -15.78 -38.62
N ARG A 567 11.90 -15.05 -38.48
CA ARG A 567 10.65 -15.32 -39.21
C ARG A 567 10.74 -14.92 -40.69
N ASN A 568 11.61 -13.96 -41.00
CA ASN A 568 11.83 -13.37 -42.33
C ASN A 568 13.11 -13.88 -43.00
N GLN A 569 13.89 -14.73 -42.33
CA GLN A 569 15.14 -15.32 -42.83
C GLN A 569 16.17 -14.27 -43.25
N ASP A 570 16.17 -13.11 -42.58
CA ASP A 570 17.10 -12.02 -42.87
C ASP A 570 18.43 -12.16 -42.14
N GLY A 571 18.56 -13.19 -41.28
CA GLY A 571 19.74 -13.45 -40.46
C GLY A 571 19.72 -12.75 -39.11
N TYR A 572 18.65 -12.02 -38.78
CA TYR A 572 18.44 -11.32 -37.51
C TYR A 572 17.21 -11.89 -36.78
N TYR A 573 17.05 -11.54 -35.50
CA TYR A 573 15.89 -11.97 -34.71
C TYR A 573 15.16 -10.80 -34.07
N SER A 574 13.88 -11.00 -33.75
CA SER A 574 13.06 -9.94 -33.14
C SER A 574 13.31 -9.84 -31.64
N GLU A 575 13.89 -8.73 -31.20
CA GLU A 575 14.10 -8.43 -29.77
C GLU A 575 12.77 -8.41 -28.99
N GLN A 576 11.74 -7.82 -29.61
CA GLN A 576 10.41 -7.69 -29.02
C GLN A 576 9.74 -9.04 -28.77
N GLU A 577 9.92 -10.04 -29.65
CA GLU A 577 9.38 -11.39 -29.45
C GLU A 577 10.01 -12.05 -28.19
N TYR A 578 11.31 -11.87 -27.96
CA TYR A 578 11.97 -12.36 -26.75
C TYR A 578 11.51 -11.62 -25.50
N LEU A 579 11.42 -10.29 -25.57
CA LEU A 579 10.97 -9.46 -24.44
C LEU A 579 9.55 -9.81 -24.01
N GLN A 580 8.62 -9.94 -24.96
CA GLN A 580 7.24 -10.32 -24.69
C GLN A 580 7.13 -11.73 -24.09
N ALA A 581 7.98 -12.65 -24.53
CA ALA A 581 8.00 -14.01 -24.02
C ALA A 581 8.50 -14.09 -22.57
N ILE A 582 9.49 -13.27 -22.21
CA ILE A 582 9.98 -13.13 -20.83
C ILE A 582 8.87 -12.56 -19.95
N HIS A 583 8.24 -11.46 -20.36
CA HIS A 583 7.19 -10.77 -19.60
C HIS A 583 5.79 -11.33 -19.84
N ASN A 584 5.67 -12.65 -19.93
CA ASN A 584 4.36 -13.30 -20.02
C ASN A 584 3.68 -13.31 -18.65
N VAL A 585 2.61 -12.52 -18.52
CA VAL A 585 1.84 -12.37 -17.27
C VAL A 585 1.38 -13.70 -16.69
N SER A 586 1.01 -14.69 -17.53
CA SER A 586 0.57 -16.01 -17.08
C SER A 586 1.65 -16.84 -16.39
N TYR A 587 2.93 -16.52 -16.63
CA TYR A 587 4.09 -17.15 -16.01
C TYR A 587 4.90 -16.20 -15.14
N ARG A 588 4.35 -15.02 -14.80
CA ARG A 588 4.97 -14.02 -13.91
C ARG A 588 5.51 -14.66 -12.63
N ASP A 589 4.74 -15.55 -12.03
CA ASP A 589 5.09 -16.26 -10.81
C ASP A 589 6.31 -17.18 -10.95
N HIS A 590 6.52 -17.78 -12.14
CA HIS A 590 7.72 -18.56 -12.43
C HIS A 590 8.91 -17.64 -12.69
N LEU A 591 8.72 -16.57 -13.46
CA LEU A 591 9.75 -15.57 -13.74
C LEU A 591 10.31 -14.94 -12.47
N TYR A 592 9.43 -14.51 -11.55
CA TYR A 592 9.83 -13.83 -10.32
C TYR A 592 10.51 -14.74 -9.28
N ARG A 593 10.53 -16.06 -9.53
CA ARG A 593 11.25 -17.06 -8.74
C ARG A 593 12.59 -17.46 -9.37
N VAL A 594 12.92 -16.96 -10.56
CA VAL A 594 14.28 -17.07 -11.10
C VAL A 594 15.18 -16.15 -10.27
N ILE A 595 16.31 -16.66 -9.81
CA ILE A 595 17.37 -15.89 -9.15
C ILE A 595 18.60 -15.94 -10.05
N ALA A 596 18.92 -14.82 -10.67
CA ALA A 596 19.93 -14.78 -11.71
C ALA A 596 21.21 -14.12 -11.21
N LYS A 597 22.36 -14.68 -11.61
CA LYS A 597 23.68 -14.13 -11.33
C LYS A 597 24.22 -13.46 -12.57
N HIS A 598 24.65 -12.21 -12.44
CA HIS A 598 25.24 -11.48 -13.55
C HIS A 598 26.12 -10.34 -13.01
N ALA A 599 26.95 -9.78 -13.90
CA ALA A 599 27.73 -8.58 -13.61
C ALA A 599 26.81 -7.38 -13.37
N SER A 600 26.96 -6.61 -12.29
CA SER A 600 26.10 -5.45 -12.02
C SER A 600 26.50 -4.22 -12.84
N GLU A 601 25.51 -3.60 -13.48
CA GLU A 601 25.60 -2.32 -14.17
C GLU A 601 26.07 -1.17 -13.25
N TRP A 602 25.82 -1.30 -11.95
CA TRP A 602 26.22 -0.32 -10.94
C TRP A 602 27.70 -0.43 -10.55
N TYR A 603 28.40 -1.49 -10.95
CA TYR A 603 29.81 -1.75 -10.67
C TYR A 603 30.74 -1.34 -11.82
N TYR A 604 30.34 -1.61 -13.05
CA TYR A 604 31.15 -1.40 -14.24
C TYR A 604 30.86 -0.06 -14.92
N GLY A 605 31.89 0.77 -15.09
CA GLY A 605 31.80 2.02 -15.85
C GLY A 605 31.87 1.82 -17.37
N LYS A 606 31.67 2.91 -18.13
CA LYS A 606 31.60 2.93 -19.59
C LYS A 606 32.78 2.29 -20.33
N ASP A 607 33.98 2.32 -19.76
CA ASP A 607 35.19 1.75 -20.37
C ASP A 607 35.31 0.22 -20.20
N ALA A 608 34.40 -0.41 -19.44
CA ALA A 608 34.43 -1.84 -19.21
C ALA A 608 34.02 -2.63 -20.48
N PRO A 609 34.63 -3.80 -20.75
CA PRO A 609 34.31 -4.61 -21.92
C PRO A 609 32.81 -4.94 -22.08
N LEU A 610 32.10 -5.13 -20.97
CA LEU A 610 30.67 -5.45 -20.95
C LEU A 610 29.80 -4.33 -21.54
N TRP A 611 30.17 -3.08 -21.30
CA TRP A 611 29.51 -1.89 -21.87
C TRP A 611 30.03 -1.54 -23.25
N LYS A 612 31.32 -1.73 -23.46
CA LYS A 612 32.01 -1.32 -24.68
C LYS A 612 31.39 -1.89 -25.95
N THR A 613 31.01 -3.17 -25.97
CA THR A 613 30.35 -3.79 -27.13
C THR A 613 29.10 -3.01 -27.55
N TYR A 614 28.25 -2.65 -26.60
CA TYR A 614 27.02 -1.89 -26.85
C TYR A 614 27.30 -0.40 -27.15
N LEU A 615 28.20 0.25 -26.41
CA LEU A 615 28.53 1.66 -26.65
C LEU A 615 29.25 1.89 -27.98
N ASP A 616 29.99 0.89 -28.48
CA ASP A 616 30.71 1.01 -29.75
C ASP A 616 29.75 0.94 -30.95
N THR A 617 28.66 0.14 -30.91
CA THR A 617 27.64 0.12 -31.99
C THR A 617 26.94 1.47 -32.14
N LEU A 618 26.61 2.12 -31.01
CA LEU A 618 25.98 3.44 -31.00
C LEU A 618 26.86 4.55 -31.60
N THR A 619 28.17 4.34 -31.75
CA THR A 619 29.08 5.35 -32.34
C THR A 619 28.65 5.74 -33.75
N THR A 620 28.19 4.76 -34.53
CA THR A 620 27.77 4.96 -35.93
C THR A 620 26.28 5.21 -36.01
N ASP A 621 25.50 4.43 -35.27
CA ASP A 621 24.05 4.37 -35.45
C ASP A 621 23.31 5.48 -34.70
N ALA A 622 23.84 5.89 -33.54
CA ALA A 622 23.14 6.75 -32.59
C ALA A 622 24.10 7.54 -31.67
N PRO A 623 24.97 8.42 -32.21
CA PRO A 623 26.04 9.06 -31.44
C PRO A 623 25.54 9.93 -30.27
N LEU A 624 24.35 10.52 -30.38
CA LEU A 624 23.73 11.26 -29.27
C LEU A 624 23.35 10.32 -28.10
N TRP A 625 22.84 9.12 -28.40
CA TRP A 625 22.52 8.11 -27.40
C TRP A 625 23.78 7.61 -26.70
N LYS A 626 24.87 7.40 -27.44
CA LYS A 626 26.18 7.07 -26.84
C LYS A 626 26.62 8.11 -25.82
N MET A 627 26.62 9.39 -26.18
CA MET A 627 27.02 10.48 -25.27
C MET A 627 26.15 10.54 -24.01
N TYR A 628 24.83 10.38 -24.17
CA TYR A 628 23.90 10.31 -23.04
C TYR A 628 24.24 9.14 -22.12
N LEU A 629 24.39 7.93 -22.67
CA LEU A 629 24.65 6.71 -21.90
C LEU A 629 26.00 6.72 -21.19
N GLU A 630 27.05 7.23 -21.85
CA GLU A 630 28.36 7.40 -21.20
C GLU A 630 28.27 8.34 -19.99
N THR A 631 27.55 9.46 -20.14
CA THR A 631 27.33 10.41 -19.04
C THR A 631 26.45 9.81 -17.94
N PHE A 632 25.44 9.03 -18.32
CA PHE A 632 24.57 8.29 -17.41
C PHE A 632 25.39 7.31 -16.56
N LEU A 633 26.26 6.51 -17.19
CA LEU A 633 27.11 5.54 -16.50
C LEU A 633 28.10 6.22 -15.55
N ASP A 634 28.72 7.34 -15.96
CA ASP A 634 29.61 8.13 -15.10
C ASP A 634 28.88 8.63 -13.84
N LYS A 635 27.60 9.00 -13.97
CA LYS A 635 26.77 9.49 -12.87
C LYS A 635 26.13 8.38 -12.03
N MET A 636 25.87 7.21 -12.58
CA MET A 636 25.13 6.13 -11.89
C MET A 636 26.02 5.04 -11.31
N THR A 637 27.26 4.88 -11.76
CA THR A 637 28.16 3.87 -11.18
C THR A 637 28.52 4.24 -9.73
N TRP A 638 28.40 3.28 -8.79
CA TRP A 638 28.70 3.50 -7.37
C TRP A 638 29.23 2.25 -6.64
N MET A 639 28.89 1.05 -7.11
CA MET A 639 29.07 -0.19 -6.34
C MET A 639 30.54 -0.53 -6.12
N LYS A 640 31.39 -0.29 -7.13
CA LYS A 640 32.85 -0.46 -7.01
C LYS A 640 33.44 0.46 -5.92
N ALA A 641 33.04 1.73 -5.88
CA ALA A 641 33.52 2.68 -4.87
C ALA A 641 33.07 2.31 -3.45
N VAL A 642 31.89 1.70 -3.30
CA VAL A 642 31.42 1.18 -2.01
C VAL A 642 32.20 -0.07 -1.59
N SER A 643 32.49 -0.97 -2.54
CA SER A 643 33.31 -2.16 -2.30
C SER A 643 34.73 -1.83 -1.87
N GLU A 644 35.39 -0.89 -2.55
CA GLU A 644 36.74 -0.42 -2.21
C GLU A 644 36.82 0.23 -0.81
N LYS A 645 35.68 0.68 -0.28
CA LYS A 645 35.54 1.22 1.09
C LYS A 645 35.16 0.15 2.13
N GLY A 646 35.21 -1.13 1.79
CA GLY A 646 35.12 -2.26 2.74
C GLY A 646 33.73 -2.88 2.92
N VAL A 647 32.71 -2.44 2.19
CA VAL A 647 31.42 -3.14 2.15
C VAL A 647 31.56 -4.36 1.21
N PRO A 648 31.16 -5.58 1.61
CA PRO A 648 31.37 -6.79 0.82
C PRO A 648 30.37 -6.89 -0.35
N LEU A 649 30.54 -6.02 -1.36
CA LEU A 649 29.84 -6.06 -2.63
C LEU A 649 30.82 -6.54 -3.71
N GLY A 650 30.46 -7.57 -4.46
CA GLY A 650 31.24 -8.10 -5.57
C GLY A 650 30.70 -7.66 -6.94
N PRO A 651 31.49 -7.79 -8.01
CA PRO A 651 31.09 -7.35 -9.36
C PRO A 651 29.88 -8.10 -9.94
N ALA A 652 29.60 -9.31 -9.47
CA ALA A 652 28.53 -10.17 -10.00
C ALA A 652 27.63 -10.72 -8.87
N PRO A 653 26.64 -9.94 -8.40
CA PRO A 653 25.68 -10.39 -7.41
C PRO A 653 24.72 -11.45 -7.96
N TRP A 654 24.05 -12.15 -7.05
CA TRP A 654 22.74 -12.76 -7.30
C TRP A 654 21.65 -11.69 -7.16
N HIS A 655 20.72 -11.65 -8.11
CA HIS A 655 19.59 -10.74 -8.14
C HIS A 655 18.30 -11.51 -7.92
N MET A 656 17.55 -11.13 -6.88
CA MET A 656 16.26 -11.74 -6.54
C MET A 656 15.14 -10.73 -6.74
N HIS A 657 13.97 -11.18 -7.20
CA HIS A 657 12.80 -10.32 -7.27
C HIS A 657 12.48 -9.76 -5.87
N PRO A 658 12.50 -8.43 -5.64
CA PRO A 658 12.45 -7.87 -4.29
C PRO A 658 11.22 -8.29 -3.47
N ILE A 659 10.02 -8.26 -4.08
CA ILE A 659 8.78 -8.58 -3.35
C ILE A 659 8.61 -10.10 -3.13
N VAL A 660 8.73 -10.91 -4.19
CA VAL A 660 8.55 -12.38 -4.11
C VAL A 660 9.58 -13.04 -3.21
N PHE A 661 10.85 -12.60 -3.25
CA PHE A 661 11.88 -13.11 -2.36
C PHE A 661 11.63 -12.73 -0.89
N MET A 662 11.24 -11.48 -0.62
CA MET A 662 10.92 -11.05 0.75
C MET A 662 9.67 -11.76 1.31
N ASP A 663 8.65 -12.00 0.49
CA ASP A 663 7.45 -12.74 0.90
C ASP A 663 7.77 -14.20 1.24
N SER A 664 8.68 -14.85 0.50
CA SER A 664 9.07 -16.24 0.77
C SER A 664 9.84 -16.40 2.08
N LEU A 665 10.58 -15.36 2.50
CA LEU A 665 11.29 -15.32 3.78
C LEU A 665 10.42 -14.83 4.95
N SER A 666 9.28 -14.20 4.65
CA SER A 666 8.37 -13.66 5.66
C SER A 666 7.73 -14.79 6.45
N GLN A 667 7.79 -14.70 7.78
CA GLN A 667 7.04 -15.62 8.63
C GLN A 667 5.54 -15.42 8.37
N LYS A 668 4.92 -16.37 7.67
CA LYS A 668 3.47 -16.34 7.44
C LYS A 668 2.78 -16.41 8.79
N LYS A 669 2.17 -15.29 9.19
CA LYS A 669 1.39 -15.21 10.41
C LYS A 669 0.29 -16.27 10.32
N THR A 670 0.35 -17.29 11.17
CA THR A 670 -0.86 -17.99 11.59
C THR A 670 -1.84 -16.92 12.04
N HIS A 671 -3.06 -16.87 11.48
CA HIS A 671 -4.03 -15.82 11.79
C HIS A 671 -4.15 -15.66 13.31
N GLN A 672 -3.57 -14.60 13.88
CA GLN A 672 -3.39 -14.52 15.33
C GLN A 672 -4.66 -14.08 16.04
N ILE A 673 -5.51 -13.34 15.32
CA ILE A 673 -6.82 -12.86 15.75
C ILE A 673 -7.83 -13.27 14.69
N ILE A 674 -8.98 -13.82 15.09
CA ILE A 674 -10.15 -14.04 14.22
C ILE A 674 -11.33 -13.20 14.71
N PHE A 675 -12.39 -13.13 13.91
CA PHE A 675 -13.61 -12.44 14.25
C PHE A 675 -14.37 -13.23 15.34
N PRO A 676 -15.03 -12.57 16.30
CA PRO A 676 -15.67 -13.25 17.43
C PRO A 676 -16.97 -14.00 17.05
N LEU A 677 -17.40 -13.94 15.79
CA LEU A 677 -18.55 -14.66 15.25
C LEU A 677 -18.09 -15.50 14.05
N LYS A 678 -18.67 -16.70 13.90
CA LYS A 678 -18.40 -17.57 12.74
C LYS A 678 -19.09 -17.12 11.43
N VAL A 679 -20.01 -16.17 11.53
CA VAL A 679 -20.76 -15.62 10.39
C VAL A 679 -20.70 -14.10 10.45
N LYS A 680 -20.81 -13.45 9.28
CA LYS A 680 -20.84 -11.99 9.19
C LYS A 680 -22.02 -11.44 10.03
N PRO A 681 -21.81 -10.37 10.81
CA PRO A 681 -22.88 -9.78 11.57
C PRO A 681 -23.92 -9.17 10.63
N LYS A 682 -25.18 -9.15 11.05
CA LYS A 682 -26.32 -8.64 10.26
C LYS A 682 -26.26 -7.13 10.07
N ASN A 683 -25.49 -6.42 10.90
CA ASN A 683 -25.14 -5.01 10.70
C ASN A 683 -23.76 -4.83 10.05
N ASP A 684 -23.30 -5.79 9.23
CA ASP A 684 -22.17 -5.58 8.34
C ASP A 684 -22.53 -4.69 7.12
N LYS A 685 -21.54 -4.22 6.35
CA LYS A 685 -21.72 -3.34 5.18
C LYS A 685 -22.76 -3.88 4.18
N ARG A 686 -22.88 -5.21 4.08
CA ARG A 686 -23.82 -5.91 3.19
C ARG A 686 -24.98 -6.59 3.93
N GLY A 687 -25.09 -6.41 5.24
CA GLY A 687 -26.12 -7.03 6.07
C GLY A 687 -27.48 -6.32 6.01
N ILE A 688 -28.53 -7.00 6.49
CA ILE A 688 -29.91 -6.46 6.53
C ILE A 688 -30.05 -5.20 7.39
N TRP A 689 -29.11 -4.98 8.32
CA TRP A 689 -29.04 -3.81 9.19
C TRP A 689 -27.80 -2.97 8.89
N LYS A 690 -27.38 -2.86 7.63
CA LYS A 690 -26.22 -2.08 7.16
C LYS A 690 -26.23 -0.61 7.59
N ASP A 691 -27.40 -0.01 7.81
CA ASP A 691 -27.52 1.36 8.32
C ASP A 691 -27.05 1.47 9.80
N TYR A 692 -26.84 0.33 10.46
CA TYR A 692 -26.26 0.20 11.78
C TYR A 692 -24.82 -0.33 11.74
N TYR A 693 -24.09 -0.03 10.65
CA TYR A 693 -22.78 -0.62 10.35
C TYR A 693 -21.82 -0.62 11.53
N TRP A 694 -21.40 -1.82 11.95
CA TRP A 694 -20.56 -2.00 13.15
C TRP A 694 -19.19 -1.28 13.04
N ALA A 695 -18.66 -1.13 11.82
CA ALA A 695 -17.35 -0.53 11.56
C ALA A 695 -17.40 0.95 11.09
N ALA A 696 -18.56 1.61 11.20
CA ALA A 696 -18.70 3.03 10.86
C ALA A 696 -17.82 3.94 11.73
N ALA A 697 -17.30 5.02 11.15
CA ALA A 697 -16.61 6.07 11.88
C ALA A 697 -17.63 6.98 12.60
N LEU A 698 -17.21 7.61 13.70
CA LEU A 698 -18.09 8.54 14.45
C LEU A 698 -18.56 9.73 13.61
N SER A 699 -17.80 10.11 12.59
CA SER A 699 -18.09 11.17 11.63
C SER A 699 -19.03 10.75 10.51
N ASP A 700 -19.26 9.46 10.30
CA ASP A 700 -20.07 8.99 9.19
C ASP A 700 -21.53 9.37 9.39
N SER A 701 -22.22 9.72 8.30
CA SER A 701 -23.67 9.96 8.32
C SER A 701 -24.45 8.73 8.81
N ASN A 702 -23.91 7.53 8.58
CA ASN A 702 -24.46 6.25 9.01
C ASN A 702 -23.95 5.80 10.40
N ALA A 703 -23.29 6.68 11.16
CA ALA A 703 -22.82 6.40 12.51
C ALA A 703 -23.99 6.06 13.45
N SER A 704 -24.11 4.78 13.80
CA SER A 704 -25.25 4.26 14.55
C SER A 704 -25.00 4.17 16.05
N GLN A 705 -25.95 3.60 16.79
CA GLN A 705 -25.80 3.30 18.21
C GLN A 705 -24.81 2.14 18.50
N SER A 706 -24.45 1.35 17.47
CA SER A 706 -23.57 0.19 17.58
C SER A 706 -22.07 0.50 17.71
N ILE A 707 -21.66 1.77 17.55
CA ILE A 707 -20.23 2.14 17.47
C ILE A 707 -19.70 2.73 18.77
N PHE A 708 -18.42 2.47 19.06
CA PHE A 708 -17.72 2.98 20.22
C PHE A 708 -17.75 4.51 20.29
N GLY A 709 -17.87 5.08 21.50
CA GLY A 709 -17.82 6.54 21.68
C GLY A 709 -19.08 7.30 21.25
N ARG A 710 -20.15 6.61 20.80
CA ARG A 710 -21.44 7.26 20.49
C ARG A 710 -22.12 7.78 21.75
N ASN A 711 -22.72 8.97 21.69
CA ASN A 711 -23.49 9.52 22.80
C ASN A 711 -24.74 8.69 23.07
N ARG A 712 -25.04 8.44 24.35
CA ARG A 712 -26.27 7.84 24.87
C ARG A 712 -26.88 8.77 25.92
N ASP A 713 -28.18 8.61 26.17
CA ASP A 713 -28.94 9.37 27.18
C ASP A 713 -28.75 10.90 27.02
N SER A 714 -28.93 11.37 25.79
CA SER A 714 -28.75 12.78 25.41
C SER A 714 -27.34 13.34 25.69
N GLY A 715 -26.31 12.49 25.59
CA GLY A 715 -24.90 12.89 25.76
C GLY A 715 -24.35 12.71 27.17
N ARG A 716 -25.14 12.18 28.11
CA ARG A 716 -24.71 11.92 29.50
C ARG A 716 -23.73 10.76 29.63
N ARG A 717 -23.65 9.88 28.63
CA ARG A 717 -22.66 8.80 28.58
C ARG A 717 -22.26 8.46 27.16
N LYS A 718 -21.12 7.79 27.00
CA LYS A 718 -20.61 7.29 25.72
C LYS A 718 -20.94 5.80 25.55
N HIS A 719 -20.87 5.22 24.35
CA HIS A 719 -20.95 3.77 24.15
C HIS A 719 -19.58 3.14 24.43
N ALA A 720 -19.51 1.98 25.09
CA ALA A 720 -18.26 1.37 25.58
C ALA A 720 -17.69 0.29 24.64
N ALA A 721 -18.47 -0.10 23.62
CA ALA A 721 -18.22 -1.28 22.83
C ALA A 721 -18.44 -1.01 21.33
N ARG A 722 -18.19 -2.06 20.55
CA ARG A 722 -18.77 -2.23 19.21
C ARG A 722 -19.83 -3.34 19.31
N ASP A 723 -21.04 -3.06 18.84
CA ASP A 723 -22.15 -4.02 18.87
C ASP A 723 -22.26 -4.74 17.51
N LEU A 724 -22.17 -6.07 17.54
CA LEU A 724 -22.32 -6.93 16.38
C LEU A 724 -23.69 -7.58 16.41
N TYR A 725 -24.58 -7.19 15.50
CA TYR A 725 -25.95 -7.71 15.47
C TYR A 725 -26.00 -9.07 14.76
N THR A 726 -26.83 -9.98 15.24
CA THR A 726 -26.81 -11.40 14.85
C THR A 726 -28.22 -11.96 14.70
N GLU A 727 -28.33 -13.12 14.04
CA GLU A 727 -29.49 -13.99 14.22
C GLU A 727 -29.56 -14.50 15.68
N PRO A 728 -30.73 -14.97 16.15
CA PRO A 728 -30.86 -15.60 17.45
C PRO A 728 -29.80 -16.67 17.71
N ARG A 729 -29.09 -16.55 18.84
CA ARG A 729 -28.14 -17.55 19.35
C ARG A 729 -26.98 -17.88 18.40
N ALA A 730 -26.43 -16.88 17.72
CA ALA A 730 -25.21 -17.05 16.92
C ALA A 730 -24.02 -17.48 17.79
N GLU A 731 -23.17 -18.37 17.28
CA GLU A 731 -21.99 -18.86 18.01
C GLU A 731 -20.94 -17.76 18.18
N ILE A 732 -20.47 -17.61 19.42
CA ILE A 732 -19.39 -16.72 19.82
C ILE A 732 -18.13 -17.57 20.00
N VAL A 733 -17.04 -17.13 19.38
CA VAL A 733 -15.74 -17.79 19.47
C VAL A 733 -14.69 -16.90 20.15
N ALA A 734 -13.72 -17.52 20.81
CA ALA A 734 -12.55 -16.82 21.33
C ALA A 734 -11.70 -16.28 20.16
N ILE A 735 -11.48 -14.96 20.13
CA ILE A 735 -10.75 -14.30 19.04
C ILE A 735 -9.27 -14.65 18.98
N CYS A 736 -8.72 -15.21 20.06
CA CYS A 736 -7.33 -15.62 20.22
C CYS A 736 -7.23 -16.65 21.35
N ALA A 737 -6.07 -17.30 21.49
CA ALA A 737 -5.77 -18.08 22.68
C ALA A 737 -5.82 -17.18 23.94
N GLY A 738 -6.24 -17.74 25.06
CA GLY A 738 -6.41 -16.95 26.28
C GLY A 738 -6.86 -17.77 27.49
N VAL A 739 -7.08 -17.07 28.60
CA VAL A 739 -7.57 -17.64 29.86
C VAL A 739 -8.83 -16.90 30.27
N VAL A 740 -9.92 -17.63 30.56
CA VAL A 740 -11.18 -17.04 31.02
C VAL A 740 -10.99 -16.49 32.43
N LYS A 741 -11.28 -15.20 32.64
CA LYS A 741 -11.02 -14.51 33.91
C LYS A 741 -12.29 -14.19 34.69
N SER A 742 -13.41 -13.98 34.00
CA SER A 742 -14.67 -13.63 34.66
C SER A 742 -15.87 -14.08 33.82
N ILE A 743 -16.89 -14.59 34.50
CA ILE A 743 -18.21 -14.89 33.96
C ILE A 743 -19.22 -14.32 34.96
N SER A 744 -20.13 -13.43 34.52
CA SER A 744 -21.15 -12.87 35.41
C SER A 744 -22.36 -12.33 34.65
N THR A 745 -23.43 -12.03 35.37
CA THR A 745 -24.64 -11.38 34.85
C THR A 745 -24.32 -10.03 34.22
N TYR A 746 -25.01 -9.69 33.14
CA TYR A 746 -24.81 -8.48 32.37
C TYR A 746 -26.14 -7.77 32.11
N TYR A 747 -26.15 -6.83 31.16
CA TYR A 747 -27.27 -5.95 30.90
C TYR A 747 -28.51 -6.71 30.40
N TYR A 748 -29.70 -6.29 30.80
CA TYR A 748 -30.98 -6.79 30.25
C TYR A 748 -31.11 -8.32 30.28
N GLY A 749 -30.70 -8.93 31.39
CA GLY A 749 -30.88 -10.36 31.65
C GLY A 749 -29.87 -11.29 30.95
N THR A 750 -28.89 -10.74 30.25
CA THR A 750 -27.81 -11.50 29.59
C THR A 750 -26.61 -11.70 30.53
N TRP A 751 -25.54 -12.30 30.00
CA TRP A 751 -24.29 -12.58 30.70
C TRP A 751 -23.09 -12.01 29.92
N GLN A 752 -21.92 -12.02 30.56
CA GLN A 752 -20.65 -11.69 29.90
C GLN A 752 -19.57 -12.71 30.23
N ILE A 753 -18.61 -12.85 29.32
CA ILE A 753 -17.37 -13.61 29.50
C ILE A 753 -16.22 -12.63 29.27
N THR A 754 -15.29 -12.51 30.21
CA THR A 754 -14.04 -11.74 30.05
C THR A 754 -12.86 -12.69 29.96
N ILE A 755 -12.08 -12.59 28.88
CA ILE A 755 -10.93 -13.44 28.60
C ILE A 755 -9.67 -12.58 28.52
N GLU A 756 -8.61 -13.03 29.18
CA GLU A 756 -7.25 -12.53 29.02
C GLU A 756 -6.62 -13.21 27.82
N HIS A 757 -6.35 -12.45 26.77
CA HIS A 757 -5.74 -12.96 25.54
C HIS A 757 -4.26 -12.62 25.49
N LYS A 758 -3.48 -13.56 24.95
CA LYS A 758 -2.07 -13.36 24.62
C LYS A 758 -1.81 -13.91 23.23
N THR A 759 -1.39 -13.03 22.33
CA THR A 759 -1.03 -13.40 20.96
C THR A 759 0.41 -13.88 20.90
N ASN A 760 0.74 -14.62 19.83
CA ASN A 760 2.10 -15.06 19.58
C ASN A 760 3.04 -13.91 19.17
N ASP A 761 2.51 -12.75 18.72
CA ASP A 761 3.26 -11.52 18.50
C ASP A 761 3.48 -10.66 19.76
N GLY A 762 3.06 -11.15 20.93
CA GLY A 762 3.35 -10.54 22.23
C GLY A 762 2.34 -9.49 22.70
N ARG A 763 1.21 -9.29 22.02
CA ARG A 763 0.10 -8.47 22.52
C ARG A 763 -0.60 -9.20 23.67
N GLU A 764 -0.87 -8.48 24.74
CA GLU A 764 -1.66 -8.94 25.88
C GLU A 764 -2.79 -7.94 26.13
N PHE A 765 -4.02 -8.44 26.27
CA PHE A 765 -5.21 -7.61 26.41
C PHE A 765 -6.39 -8.40 26.98
N PHE A 766 -7.43 -7.70 27.45
CA PHE A 766 -8.71 -8.34 27.79
C PHE A 766 -9.77 -8.05 26.72
N ILE A 767 -10.57 -9.07 26.42
CA ILE A 767 -11.82 -8.91 25.67
C ILE A 767 -12.97 -9.30 26.58
N ARG A 768 -13.98 -8.43 26.64
CA ARG A 768 -15.29 -8.78 27.20
C ARG A 768 -16.26 -9.09 26.06
N TYR A 769 -16.74 -10.32 26.07
CA TYR A 769 -17.84 -10.81 25.24
C TYR A 769 -19.14 -10.62 26.03
N GLY A 770 -19.83 -9.51 25.83
CA GLY A 770 -21.08 -9.17 26.51
C GLY A 770 -22.34 -9.56 25.72
N GLU A 771 -23.49 -9.56 26.40
CA GLU A 771 -24.79 -9.95 25.84
C GLU A 771 -24.88 -11.44 25.45
N VAL A 772 -24.35 -12.30 26.31
CA VAL A 772 -24.26 -13.76 26.13
C VAL A 772 -25.47 -14.48 26.76
N GLU A 773 -25.94 -15.56 26.14
CA GLU A 773 -26.97 -16.44 26.72
C GLU A 773 -26.38 -17.34 27.81
N HIS A 774 -26.86 -17.23 29.05
CA HIS A 774 -26.33 -17.96 30.21
C HIS A 774 -26.14 -19.46 29.98
N ASN A 775 -27.20 -20.14 29.51
CA ASN A 775 -27.22 -21.59 29.34
C ASN A 775 -26.39 -22.09 28.16
N SER A 776 -25.83 -21.17 27.35
CA SER A 776 -24.98 -21.50 26.20
C SER A 776 -23.48 -21.43 26.53
N ILE A 777 -23.11 -20.93 27.70
CA ILE A 777 -21.71 -20.77 28.11
C ILE A 777 -21.13 -22.16 28.39
N ILE A 778 -20.09 -22.53 27.63
CA ILE A 778 -19.44 -23.87 27.73
C ILE A 778 -18.04 -23.82 28.36
N VAL A 779 -17.63 -22.65 28.86
CA VAL A 779 -16.34 -22.41 29.51
C VAL A 779 -16.53 -21.97 30.96
N ASN A 780 -15.54 -22.25 31.81
CA ASN A 780 -15.48 -21.85 33.22
C ASN A 780 -14.36 -20.83 33.47
N VAL A 781 -14.45 -20.10 34.58
CA VAL A 781 -13.37 -19.20 35.02
C VAL A 781 -12.11 -20.04 35.31
N GLY A 782 -10.98 -19.65 34.70
CA GLY A 782 -9.71 -20.37 34.75
C GLY A 782 -9.43 -21.24 33.53
N ASP A 783 -10.43 -21.52 32.68
CA ASP A 783 -10.24 -22.35 31.50
C ASP A 783 -9.32 -21.66 30.48
N ARG A 784 -8.48 -22.47 29.83
CA ARG A 784 -7.70 -22.04 28.67
C ARG A 784 -8.52 -22.25 27.41
N VAL A 785 -8.63 -21.21 26.59
CA VAL A 785 -9.28 -21.26 25.29
C VAL A 785 -8.23 -21.10 24.19
N LEU A 786 -8.45 -21.77 23.06
CA LEU A 786 -7.64 -21.60 21.85
C LEU A 786 -8.36 -20.68 20.86
N LEU A 787 -7.61 -20.12 19.91
CA LEU A 787 -8.17 -19.40 18.77
C LEU A 787 -9.32 -20.18 18.12
N GLY A 788 -10.50 -19.58 17.96
CA GLY A 788 -11.65 -20.24 17.32
C GLY A 788 -12.48 -21.17 18.21
N SER A 789 -12.08 -21.36 19.47
CA SER A 789 -12.88 -22.14 20.42
C SER A 789 -14.25 -21.49 20.59
N VAL A 790 -15.33 -22.25 20.41
CA VAL A 790 -16.68 -21.79 20.77
C VAL A 790 -16.70 -21.57 22.28
N ILE A 791 -17.20 -20.42 22.72
CA ILE A 791 -17.27 -20.07 24.15
C ILE A 791 -18.71 -19.91 24.64
N ALA A 792 -19.61 -19.44 23.77
CA ALA A 792 -21.04 -19.29 24.07
C ALA A 792 -21.86 -18.96 22.81
N ARG A 793 -23.12 -18.53 22.98
CA ARG A 793 -24.01 -17.98 21.95
C ARG A 793 -24.56 -16.61 22.35
N THR A 794 -24.93 -15.78 21.38
CA THR A 794 -25.54 -14.47 21.62
C THR A 794 -26.89 -14.59 22.36
N GLY A 795 -27.11 -13.72 23.34
CA GLY A 795 -28.27 -13.71 24.21
C GLY A 795 -29.37 -12.75 23.78
N LEU A 796 -30.59 -13.02 24.25
CA LEU A 796 -31.75 -12.16 24.04
C LEU A 796 -31.80 -11.09 25.13
N LEU A 797 -31.73 -9.82 24.74
CA LEU A 797 -31.84 -8.70 25.67
C LEU A 797 -33.29 -8.44 26.07
N ILE A 798 -33.67 -8.81 27.29
CA ILE A 798 -34.97 -8.48 27.88
C ILE A 798 -34.77 -7.74 29.18
N ASN A 799 -35.33 -6.54 29.27
CA ASN A 799 -35.32 -5.80 30.53
C ASN A 799 -36.07 -6.63 31.60
N PRO A 800 -35.41 -7.07 32.70
CA PRO A 800 -36.03 -7.95 33.68
C PRO A 800 -37.26 -7.33 34.37
N ARG A 801 -37.32 -5.99 34.44
CA ARG A 801 -38.42 -5.26 35.09
C ARG A 801 -39.62 -5.07 34.17
N THR A 802 -39.39 -4.73 32.90
CA THR A 802 -40.47 -4.40 31.96
C THR A 802 -40.85 -5.56 31.04
N GLN A 803 -40.05 -6.64 31.02
CA GLN A 803 -40.21 -7.80 30.14
C GLN A 803 -40.27 -7.41 28.65
N ARG A 804 -39.61 -6.31 28.29
CA ARG A 804 -39.56 -5.79 26.91
C ARG A 804 -38.12 -5.73 26.39
N HIS A 805 -37.98 -5.98 25.09
CA HIS A 805 -36.75 -5.76 24.34
C HIS A 805 -36.43 -4.25 24.26
N PRO A 806 -35.15 -3.84 24.30
CA PRO A 806 -34.73 -2.43 24.31
C PRO A 806 -35.04 -1.62 23.04
N ASN A 807 -35.71 -2.21 22.04
CA ASN A 807 -36.03 -1.57 20.76
C ASN A 807 -34.80 -0.94 20.08
N ILE A 808 -33.69 -1.68 20.04
CA ILE A 808 -32.40 -1.27 19.46
C ILE A 808 -32.57 -0.85 18.00
N ILE A 809 -33.29 -1.68 17.24
CA ILE A 809 -33.80 -1.35 15.91
C ILE A 809 -35.32 -1.25 16.04
N PRO A 810 -35.94 -0.14 15.61
CA PRO A 810 -37.39 0.05 15.72
C PRO A 810 -38.19 -1.12 15.16
N GLY A 811 -39.00 -1.75 16.01
CA GLY A 811 -39.91 -2.83 15.61
C GLY A 811 -39.26 -4.19 15.37
N GLN A 812 -37.97 -4.36 15.69
CA GLN A 812 -37.23 -5.61 15.51
C GLN A 812 -36.71 -6.15 16.84
N ILE A 813 -36.68 -7.47 16.98
CA ILE A 813 -35.98 -8.17 18.06
C ILE A 813 -34.58 -8.48 17.56
N VAL A 814 -33.55 -7.98 18.23
CA VAL A 814 -32.16 -8.05 17.78
C VAL A 814 -31.34 -8.79 18.83
N TYR A 815 -30.62 -9.83 18.40
CA TYR A 815 -29.57 -10.45 19.19
C TYR A 815 -28.25 -9.78 18.85
N MET A 816 -27.34 -9.64 19.81
CA MET A 816 -26.04 -9.04 19.54
C MET A 816 -24.93 -9.60 20.42
N LEU A 817 -23.71 -9.40 19.97
CA LEU A 817 -22.51 -9.47 20.78
C LEU A 817 -22.03 -8.04 21.07
N HIS A 818 -21.89 -7.71 22.35
CA HIS A 818 -21.35 -6.43 22.80
C HIS A 818 -19.87 -6.61 23.15
N LEU A 819 -18.97 -6.15 22.30
CA LEU A 819 -17.53 -6.42 22.45
C LEU A 819 -16.79 -5.20 23.04
N GLU A 820 -16.12 -5.37 24.18
CA GLU A 820 -15.24 -4.35 24.78
C GLU A 820 -13.77 -4.80 24.75
N TYR A 821 -12.85 -3.86 24.61
CA TYR A 821 -11.41 -4.09 24.44
C TYR A 821 -10.58 -3.26 25.43
N TYR A 822 -9.73 -3.91 26.23
CA TYR A 822 -8.93 -3.28 27.29
C TYR A 822 -7.44 -3.61 27.11
N THR A 823 -6.59 -2.59 27.14
CA THR A 823 -5.17 -2.72 26.77
C THR A 823 -4.19 -2.70 27.94
N ASN A 824 -4.60 -2.30 29.15
CA ASN A 824 -3.68 -2.19 30.28
C ASN A 824 -3.84 -3.36 31.25
N MET A 825 -2.94 -4.33 31.14
CA MET A 825 -2.92 -5.53 32.00
C MET A 825 -2.64 -5.21 33.47
N SER A 826 -1.96 -4.09 33.76
CA SER A 826 -1.55 -3.74 35.13
C SER A 826 -2.71 -3.33 36.04
N GLU A 827 -3.86 -2.94 35.47
CA GLU A 827 -5.08 -2.60 36.21
C GLU A 827 -5.95 -3.83 36.56
N GLY A 828 -5.49 -5.04 36.22
CA GLY A 828 -6.17 -6.30 36.51
C GLY A 828 -7.42 -6.53 35.64
N VAL A 829 -8.25 -7.51 36.03
CA VAL A 829 -9.44 -7.90 35.26
C VAL A 829 -10.49 -6.76 35.28
N PRO A 830 -11.02 -6.34 34.11
CA PRO A 830 -12.02 -5.28 34.04
C PRO A 830 -13.26 -5.55 34.92
N PRO A 831 -13.69 -4.60 35.78
CA PRO A 831 -14.85 -4.78 36.64
C PRO A 831 -16.17 -4.75 35.86
N ASN A 832 -17.18 -5.47 36.34
CA ASN A 832 -18.52 -5.49 35.74
C ASN A 832 -19.34 -4.30 36.25
N ASN A 833 -19.41 -3.23 35.45
CA ASN A 833 -19.98 -1.94 35.85
C ASN A 833 -21.49 -1.80 35.55
N THR A 834 -22.25 -2.90 35.59
CA THR A 834 -23.71 -2.88 35.34
C THR A 834 -24.54 -2.44 36.56
N GLY A 835 -23.93 -2.27 37.73
CA GLY A 835 -24.57 -1.77 38.96
C GLY A 835 -24.59 -0.24 39.04
N GLY A 836 -25.75 0.36 39.32
CA GLY A 836 -26.01 1.81 39.31
C GLY A 836 -25.27 2.66 40.37
N THR A 837 -24.17 2.17 40.94
CA THR A 837 -23.31 2.88 41.90
C THR A 837 -22.09 3.55 41.25
N VAL A 838 -21.83 3.29 39.96
CA VAL A 838 -20.68 3.84 39.22
C VAL A 838 -21.18 4.91 38.25
N THR A 839 -20.58 6.10 38.28
CA THR A 839 -21.02 7.18 37.38
C THR A 839 -20.59 6.88 35.94
N PRO A 840 -21.29 7.40 34.92
CA PRO A 840 -20.95 7.11 33.52
C PRO A 840 -19.53 7.53 33.08
N TYR A 841 -18.83 8.29 33.92
CA TYR A 841 -17.49 8.85 33.69
C TYR A 841 -16.37 8.03 34.34
N ASP A 842 -16.67 7.03 35.18
CA ASP A 842 -15.67 6.21 35.89
C ASP A 842 -15.20 4.99 35.06
N ARG A 843 -15.09 5.16 33.73
CA ARG A 843 -14.55 4.10 32.86
C ARG A 843 -13.04 4.02 33.07
N ARG A 844 -12.50 2.80 33.03
CA ARG A 844 -11.05 2.62 33.01
C ARG A 844 -10.46 3.34 31.80
N SER A 845 -9.32 3.98 32.02
CA SER A 845 -8.60 4.73 30.98
C SER A 845 -8.07 3.85 29.85
N ASP A 846 -7.99 2.55 30.07
CA ASP A 846 -7.46 1.57 29.11
C ASP A 846 -8.54 0.92 28.23
N LEU A 847 -9.81 1.27 28.40
CA LEU A 847 -10.88 0.88 27.48
C LEU A 847 -10.69 1.61 26.14
N GLN A 848 -10.47 0.84 25.07
CA GLN A 848 -10.26 1.35 23.72
C GLN A 848 -11.34 0.87 22.75
N ASP A 849 -11.41 1.53 21.60
CA ASP A 849 -12.29 1.12 20.51
C ASP A 849 -11.85 -0.26 19.96
N PRO A 850 -12.70 -1.29 19.98
CA PRO A 850 -12.36 -2.61 19.43
C PRO A 850 -12.23 -2.64 17.90
N LEU A 851 -12.40 -1.52 17.19
CA LEU A 851 -12.47 -1.48 15.72
C LEU A 851 -11.27 -2.16 15.04
N ASP A 852 -10.04 -1.88 15.48
CA ASP A 852 -8.85 -2.39 14.81
C ASP A 852 -8.71 -3.91 14.96
N ILE A 853 -8.95 -4.43 16.17
CA ILE A 853 -8.90 -5.88 16.42
C ILE A 853 -10.07 -6.61 15.75
N LEU A 854 -11.24 -5.98 15.64
CA LEU A 854 -12.36 -6.50 14.89
C LEU A 854 -12.10 -6.49 13.38
N ARG A 855 -11.42 -5.48 12.83
CA ARG A 855 -11.04 -5.44 11.41
C ARG A 855 -10.00 -6.50 11.09
N GLU A 856 -8.97 -6.66 11.92
CA GLU A 856 -7.99 -7.75 11.82
C GLU A 856 -8.70 -9.11 11.84
N GLY A 857 -9.58 -9.33 12.82
CA GLY A 857 -10.34 -10.57 12.92
C GLY A 857 -11.28 -10.79 11.73
N TYR A 858 -12.00 -9.75 11.29
CA TYR A 858 -12.95 -9.81 10.18
C TYR A 858 -12.22 -10.22 8.90
N LYS A 859 -11.07 -9.59 8.64
CA LYS A 859 -10.19 -9.91 7.54
C LYS A 859 -9.75 -11.37 7.56
N ASN A 860 -9.21 -11.82 8.70
CA ASN A 860 -8.71 -13.17 8.88
C ASN A 860 -9.81 -14.25 8.85
N THR A 861 -11.08 -13.86 9.03
CA THR A 861 -12.22 -14.81 9.10
C THR A 861 -13.02 -14.85 7.81
N PHE A 862 -13.25 -13.70 7.16
CA PHE A 862 -14.25 -13.58 6.09
C PHE A 862 -13.72 -13.05 4.75
N GLU A 863 -12.50 -12.53 4.68
CA GLU A 863 -12.02 -11.89 3.43
C GLU A 863 -11.80 -12.91 2.30
N GLN A 864 -11.70 -14.21 2.61
CA GLN A 864 -11.73 -15.28 1.61
C GLN A 864 -13.16 -15.70 1.20
N ASP A 865 -14.19 -15.38 1.99
CA ASP A 865 -15.59 -15.74 1.70
C ASP A 865 -16.30 -14.70 0.81
N ASP A 866 -15.83 -13.44 0.77
CA ASP A 866 -16.39 -12.43 -0.16
C ASP A 866 -16.09 -12.75 -1.65
N ALA A 867 -15.14 -13.65 -1.93
CA ALA A 867 -14.89 -14.20 -3.26
C ALA A 867 -15.74 -15.44 -3.60
N ASN A 868 -16.46 -16.01 -2.62
CA ASN A 868 -17.16 -17.30 -2.71
C ASN A 868 -18.68 -17.24 -2.45
N GLU A 869 -19.30 -16.05 -2.48
CA GLU A 869 -20.77 -15.93 -2.57
C GLU A 869 -21.24 -15.09 -3.77
N ARG A 870 -22.30 -15.56 -4.44
CA ARG A 870 -23.02 -14.78 -5.46
C ARG A 870 -23.74 -13.60 -4.79
N ILE A 871 -23.58 -12.40 -5.34
CA ILE A 871 -24.13 -11.15 -4.82
C ILE A 871 -25.25 -10.59 -5.71
N ASP A 872 -26.10 -9.73 -5.14
CA ASP A 872 -27.22 -9.13 -5.86
C ASP A 872 -26.72 -8.32 -7.06
N ILE A 873 -27.34 -8.51 -8.21
CA ILE A 873 -26.93 -7.90 -9.47
C ILE A 873 -26.90 -6.38 -9.45
N ASN A 874 -27.76 -5.73 -8.64
CA ASN A 874 -27.76 -4.27 -8.53
C ASN A 874 -26.51 -3.74 -7.81
N GLN A 875 -25.82 -4.60 -7.06
CA GLN A 875 -24.57 -4.29 -6.34
C GLN A 875 -23.32 -4.55 -7.17
N LEU A 876 -23.45 -5.22 -8.32
CA LEU A 876 -22.37 -5.53 -9.23
C LEU A 876 -22.10 -4.37 -10.20
N ASN A 877 -20.84 -4.19 -10.57
CA ASN A 877 -20.41 -3.34 -11.69
C ASN A 877 -19.23 -4.03 -12.37
N ILE A 878 -18.88 -3.65 -13.59
CA ILE A 878 -17.75 -4.25 -14.31
C ILE A 878 -16.45 -4.04 -13.50
N SER A 879 -15.70 -5.11 -13.25
CA SER A 879 -14.41 -5.01 -12.53
C SER A 879 -13.29 -4.50 -13.44
N GLU A 880 -12.17 -4.05 -12.86
CA GLU A 880 -10.99 -3.66 -13.66
C GLU A 880 -10.39 -4.84 -14.44
N GLN A 881 -10.45 -6.07 -13.89
CA GLN A 881 -10.07 -7.29 -14.62
C GLN A 881 -11.03 -7.58 -15.78
N GLY A 882 -12.34 -7.39 -15.57
CA GLY A 882 -13.34 -7.50 -16.62
C GLY A 882 -13.17 -6.46 -17.73
N LYS A 883 -12.83 -5.21 -17.38
CA LYS A 883 -12.51 -4.16 -18.35
C LYS A 883 -11.30 -4.53 -19.19
N GLN A 884 -10.24 -4.98 -18.54
CA GLN A 884 -9.00 -5.39 -19.22
C GLN A 884 -9.26 -6.58 -20.16
N PHE A 885 -10.01 -7.58 -19.69
CA PHE A 885 -10.41 -8.74 -20.49
C PHE A 885 -11.21 -8.36 -21.74
N ILE A 886 -12.12 -7.39 -21.65
CA ILE A 886 -12.83 -6.88 -22.84
C ILE A 886 -11.85 -6.16 -23.78
N LYS A 887 -11.00 -5.27 -23.26
CA LYS A 887 -10.02 -4.52 -24.07
C LYS A 887 -9.07 -5.44 -24.83
N GLU A 888 -8.66 -6.55 -24.21
CA GLU A 888 -7.83 -7.57 -24.84
C GLU A 888 -8.56 -8.21 -26.02
N TRP A 889 -9.82 -8.62 -25.86
CA TRP A 889 -10.65 -9.17 -26.95
C TRP A 889 -10.94 -8.20 -28.10
N GLU A 890 -11.12 -6.91 -27.80
CA GLU A 890 -11.40 -5.90 -28.84
C GLU A 890 -10.11 -5.48 -29.57
N GLY A 891 -8.98 -5.45 -28.86
CA GLY A 891 -7.72 -4.92 -29.35
C GLY A 891 -7.73 -3.39 -29.51
N LEU A 892 -6.56 -2.75 -29.37
CA LEU A 892 -6.43 -1.31 -29.61
C LEU A 892 -6.14 -1.03 -31.10
N ARG A 893 -6.98 -0.21 -31.72
CA ARG A 893 -6.72 0.39 -33.04
C ARG A 893 -6.80 1.91 -32.94
N THR A 894 -5.65 2.59 -32.99
CA THR A 894 -5.59 4.05 -32.88
C THR A 894 -6.05 4.77 -34.14
N GLU A 895 -6.13 4.08 -35.27
CA GLU A 895 -6.65 4.58 -36.54
C GLU A 895 -8.01 3.97 -36.86
N ALA A 896 -8.84 4.71 -37.59
CA ALA A 896 -10.13 4.21 -38.05
C ALA A 896 -9.96 3.01 -39.00
N TYR A 897 -10.73 1.95 -38.80
CA TYR A 897 -10.69 0.71 -39.56
C TYR A 897 -12.10 0.17 -39.84
N ASN A 898 -12.24 -0.65 -40.87
CA ASN A 898 -13.49 -1.37 -41.14
C ASN A 898 -13.52 -2.66 -40.31
N ASP A 899 -14.57 -2.84 -39.50
CA ASP A 899 -14.78 -4.08 -38.74
C ASP A 899 -15.19 -5.27 -39.64
N SER A 900 -15.47 -6.43 -39.04
CA SER A 900 -15.83 -7.65 -39.78
C SER A 900 -17.15 -7.54 -40.56
N GLU A 901 -18.02 -6.58 -40.21
CA GLU A 901 -19.27 -6.26 -40.91
C GLU A 901 -19.08 -5.13 -41.94
N GLY A 902 -17.87 -4.57 -42.04
CA GLY A 902 -17.52 -3.48 -42.94
C GLY A 902 -17.85 -2.09 -42.40
N TYR A 903 -18.07 -1.94 -41.10
CA TYR A 903 -18.41 -0.66 -40.47
C TYR A 903 -17.17 0.06 -39.92
N CYS A 904 -17.14 1.38 -40.10
CA CYS A 904 -16.04 2.20 -39.66
C CYS A 904 -15.98 2.33 -38.13
N THR A 905 -14.85 1.92 -37.56
CA THR A 905 -14.64 1.67 -36.13
C THR A 905 -13.25 2.18 -35.70
N ILE A 906 -13.07 2.53 -34.43
CA ILE A 906 -11.79 3.00 -33.87
C ILE A 906 -11.64 2.60 -32.40
N GLY A 907 -10.44 2.65 -31.83
CA GLY A 907 -10.16 2.34 -30.42
C GLY A 907 -10.41 0.87 -30.09
N TYR A 908 -11.04 0.63 -28.94
CA TYR A 908 -11.53 -0.70 -28.53
C TYR A 908 -12.94 -0.94 -29.08
N GLY A 909 -13.05 -1.08 -30.41
CA GLY A 909 -14.30 -1.40 -31.10
C GLY A 909 -15.38 -0.29 -31.07
N HIS A 910 -15.00 1.00 -30.97
CA HIS A 910 -15.93 2.13 -30.99
C HIS A 910 -16.43 2.41 -32.40
N LEU A 911 -17.73 2.20 -32.64
CA LEU A 911 -18.37 2.41 -33.95
C LEU A 911 -18.48 3.91 -34.28
N ILE A 912 -17.81 4.35 -35.34
CA ILE A 912 -17.94 5.70 -35.89
C ILE A 912 -19.19 5.79 -36.77
N ALA A 913 -19.36 4.85 -37.70
CA ALA A 913 -20.49 4.82 -38.62
C ALA A 913 -20.78 3.42 -39.17
N ARG A 914 -22.04 3.13 -39.51
CA ARG A 914 -22.45 1.89 -40.21
C ARG A 914 -22.23 1.96 -41.73
N ASP A 915 -21.09 2.50 -42.13
CA ASP A 915 -20.59 2.55 -43.49
C ASP A 915 -19.08 2.35 -43.44
N ARG A 916 -18.48 2.02 -44.58
CA ARG A 916 -17.03 1.84 -44.66
C ARG A 916 -16.31 3.17 -44.43
N CYS A 917 -15.14 3.15 -43.78
CA CYS A 917 -14.35 4.35 -43.50
C CYS A 917 -14.05 5.16 -44.77
N GLU A 918 -13.84 4.51 -45.91
CA GLU A 918 -13.55 5.17 -47.19
C GLU A 918 -14.80 5.79 -47.83
N SER A 919 -15.99 5.45 -47.34
CA SER A 919 -17.28 5.94 -47.86
C SER A 919 -17.86 7.11 -47.05
N ILE A 920 -17.17 7.52 -45.98
CA ILE A 920 -17.59 8.62 -45.10
C ILE A 920 -16.48 9.66 -44.96
N THR A 921 -16.87 10.89 -44.60
CA THR A 921 -15.92 11.85 -44.03
C THR A 921 -15.80 11.57 -42.54
N LEU A 922 -14.61 11.17 -42.09
CA LEU A 922 -14.36 10.96 -40.67
C LEU A 922 -14.58 12.28 -39.90
N PRO A 923 -15.24 12.25 -38.73
CA PRO A 923 -15.28 13.41 -37.83
C PRO A 923 -13.87 13.91 -37.53
N ASP A 924 -13.71 15.23 -37.33
CA ASP A 924 -12.40 15.84 -37.06
C ASP A 924 -11.67 15.14 -35.91
N GLU A 925 -12.41 14.70 -34.88
CA GLU A 925 -11.90 13.95 -33.72
C GLU A 925 -11.17 12.64 -34.08
N PHE A 926 -11.58 11.96 -35.16
CA PHE A 926 -11.04 10.66 -35.58
C PHE A 926 -10.23 10.73 -36.87
N SER A 927 -10.17 11.90 -37.50
CA SER A 927 -9.54 12.10 -38.81
C SER A 927 -8.01 11.93 -38.81
N HIS A 928 -7.37 12.03 -37.64
CA HIS A 928 -5.92 11.89 -37.45
C HIS A 928 -5.56 10.79 -36.43
N GLY A 929 -6.47 9.84 -36.22
CA GLY A 929 -6.32 8.82 -35.18
C GLY A 929 -6.53 9.36 -33.76
N ILE A 930 -6.48 8.46 -32.78
CA ILE A 930 -6.67 8.76 -31.35
C ILE A 930 -5.53 8.20 -30.50
N THR A 931 -5.26 8.83 -29.36
CA THR A 931 -4.30 8.29 -28.38
C THR A 931 -4.91 7.11 -27.62
N GLN A 932 -4.07 6.32 -26.95
CA GLN A 932 -4.53 5.23 -26.09
C GLN A 932 -5.40 5.75 -24.94
N GLU A 933 -5.08 6.92 -24.39
CA GLU A 933 -5.88 7.58 -23.35
C GLU A 933 -7.29 7.89 -23.87
N ARG A 934 -7.40 8.48 -25.07
CA ARG A 934 -8.71 8.76 -25.66
C ARG A 934 -9.47 7.47 -26.00
N ALA A 935 -8.78 6.42 -26.47
CA ALA A 935 -9.39 5.11 -26.68
C ALA A 935 -9.92 4.50 -25.37
N ASN A 936 -9.22 4.70 -24.25
CA ASN A 936 -9.68 4.30 -22.92
C ASN A 936 -10.92 5.11 -22.48
N GLU A 937 -10.96 6.42 -22.73
CA GLU A 937 -12.14 7.24 -22.43
C GLU A 937 -13.37 6.78 -23.23
N LEU A 938 -13.23 6.58 -24.55
CA LEU A 938 -14.30 6.08 -25.42
C LEU A 938 -14.80 4.70 -25.01
N PHE A 939 -13.92 3.86 -24.46
CA PHE A 939 -14.29 2.56 -23.90
C PHE A 939 -15.14 2.72 -22.61
N GLU A 940 -14.69 3.55 -21.67
CA GLU A 940 -15.40 3.83 -20.41
C GLU A 940 -16.79 4.45 -20.66
N GLU A 941 -16.92 5.34 -21.65
CA GLU A 941 -18.20 5.96 -22.04
C GLU A 941 -19.26 4.94 -22.50
N ARG A 942 -18.84 3.78 -23.06
CA ARG A 942 -19.74 2.75 -23.59
C ARG A 942 -20.20 1.75 -22.55
N LEU A 943 -19.38 1.46 -21.54
CA LEU A 943 -19.62 0.43 -20.51
C LEU A 943 -20.98 0.52 -19.81
N PRO A 944 -21.49 1.71 -19.39
CA PRO A 944 -22.75 1.82 -18.66
C PRO A 944 -23.92 1.12 -19.36
N SER A 945 -24.01 1.24 -20.69
CA SER A 945 -25.09 0.64 -21.47
C SER A 945 -25.12 -0.89 -21.42
N TYR A 946 -23.95 -1.54 -21.35
CA TYR A 946 -23.84 -2.99 -21.26
C TYR A 946 -24.07 -3.48 -19.83
N VAL A 947 -23.52 -2.76 -18.84
CA VAL A 947 -23.77 -3.00 -17.41
C VAL A 947 -25.27 -2.97 -17.11
N ASP A 948 -25.99 -1.95 -17.61
CA ASP A 948 -27.45 -1.84 -17.47
C ASP A 948 -28.20 -2.94 -18.25
N GLY A 949 -27.66 -3.36 -19.39
CA GLY A 949 -28.16 -4.49 -20.16
C GLY A 949 -28.17 -5.81 -19.38
N VAL A 950 -27.09 -6.10 -18.62
CA VAL A 950 -27.02 -7.27 -17.74
C VAL A 950 -27.99 -7.12 -16.56
N LYS A 951 -27.94 -5.97 -15.87
CA LYS A 951 -28.79 -5.67 -14.69
C LYS A 951 -30.29 -5.73 -14.97
N SER A 952 -30.72 -5.31 -16.16
CA SER A 952 -32.13 -5.35 -16.57
C SER A 952 -32.58 -6.73 -17.07
N SER A 953 -31.65 -7.62 -17.41
CA SER A 953 -31.95 -8.92 -18.02
C SER A 953 -31.88 -10.09 -17.03
N VAL A 954 -31.10 -9.96 -15.95
CA VAL A 954 -30.87 -10.99 -14.94
C VAL A 954 -31.40 -10.53 -13.58
N SER A 955 -32.07 -11.44 -12.86
CA SER A 955 -32.78 -11.18 -11.61
C SER A 955 -32.27 -12.00 -10.42
N VAL A 956 -31.34 -12.91 -10.67
CA VAL A 956 -30.68 -13.76 -9.66
C VAL A 956 -29.34 -13.18 -9.26
N LYS A 957 -28.76 -13.70 -8.17
CA LYS A 957 -27.42 -13.32 -7.72
C LYS A 957 -26.34 -13.89 -8.65
N LEU A 958 -25.23 -13.18 -8.78
CA LEU A 958 -24.06 -13.59 -9.58
C LEU A 958 -22.76 -13.34 -8.81
N TYR A 959 -21.72 -14.09 -9.13
CA TYR A 959 -20.35 -13.72 -8.80
C TYR A 959 -19.89 -12.51 -9.61
N GLN A 960 -18.87 -11.80 -9.12
CA GLN A 960 -18.25 -10.70 -9.86
C GLN A 960 -17.75 -11.16 -11.24
N TYR A 961 -17.12 -12.32 -11.33
CA TYR A 961 -16.61 -12.87 -12.59
C TYR A 961 -17.70 -13.36 -13.54
N GLU A 962 -18.81 -13.89 -13.01
CA GLU A 962 -20.01 -14.22 -13.80
C GLU A 962 -20.60 -12.94 -14.41
N PHE A 963 -20.65 -11.85 -13.64
CA PHE A 963 -21.11 -10.55 -14.12
C PHE A 963 -20.18 -9.99 -15.21
N ASP A 964 -18.86 -10.06 -15.00
CA ASP A 964 -17.86 -9.54 -15.94
C ASP A 964 -17.90 -10.31 -17.28
N ALA A 965 -18.09 -11.63 -17.26
CA ALA A 965 -18.31 -12.44 -18.46
C ALA A 965 -19.56 -12.01 -19.24
N LEU A 966 -20.67 -11.73 -18.54
CA LEU A 966 -21.92 -11.28 -19.18
C LEU A 966 -21.80 -9.89 -19.79
N VAL A 967 -21.06 -8.98 -19.15
CA VAL A 967 -20.75 -7.66 -19.71
C VAL A 967 -19.87 -7.80 -20.95
N CYS A 968 -18.86 -8.67 -20.92
CA CYS A 968 -18.00 -8.96 -22.08
C CYS A 968 -18.80 -9.52 -23.27
N LEU A 969 -19.70 -10.47 -22.99
CA LEU A 969 -20.64 -11.00 -23.98
C LEU A 969 -21.49 -9.87 -24.60
N LEU A 970 -22.13 -9.04 -23.76
CA LEU A 970 -22.96 -7.93 -24.23
C LEU A 970 -22.19 -6.87 -24.99
N PHE A 971 -20.91 -6.64 -24.67
CA PHE A 971 -20.06 -5.73 -25.43
C PHE A 971 -19.94 -6.18 -26.90
N ASN A 972 -19.85 -7.49 -27.13
CA ASN A 972 -19.81 -8.10 -28.45
C ASN A 972 -21.17 -8.16 -29.16
N ILE A 973 -22.22 -8.62 -28.47
CA ILE A 973 -23.52 -8.89 -29.12
C ILE A 973 -24.51 -7.72 -29.01
N GLY A 974 -24.15 -6.64 -28.32
CA GLY A 974 -24.94 -5.43 -28.07
C GLY A 974 -25.72 -5.47 -26.74
N SER A 975 -26.01 -4.31 -26.14
CA SER A 975 -26.60 -4.17 -24.79
C SER A 975 -27.95 -4.86 -24.57
N SER A 976 -28.74 -5.10 -25.62
CA SER A 976 -29.99 -5.88 -25.55
C SER A 976 -29.80 -7.37 -25.86
N GLY A 977 -28.56 -7.84 -25.98
CA GLY A 977 -28.19 -9.16 -26.47
C GLY A 977 -28.75 -10.31 -25.66
N LEU A 978 -28.73 -10.24 -24.33
CA LEU A 978 -29.31 -11.26 -23.45
C LEU A 978 -30.82 -11.45 -23.68
N ARG A 979 -31.53 -10.40 -24.11
CA ARG A 979 -32.97 -10.47 -24.39
C ARG A 979 -33.27 -10.89 -25.83
N LEU A 980 -32.51 -10.36 -26.79
CA LEU A 980 -32.84 -10.47 -28.22
C LEU A 980 -32.05 -11.57 -28.95
N LYS A 981 -30.84 -11.86 -28.52
CA LYS A 981 -29.89 -12.77 -29.21
C LYS A 981 -29.56 -14.03 -28.39
N ALA A 982 -29.57 -13.93 -27.06
CA ALA A 982 -29.25 -15.03 -26.14
C ALA A 982 -30.37 -15.30 -25.10
N PRO A 983 -31.65 -15.47 -25.51
CA PRO A 983 -32.77 -15.63 -24.58
C PRO A 983 -32.67 -16.90 -23.72
N MET A 984 -32.00 -17.95 -24.21
CA MET A 984 -31.86 -19.20 -23.46
C MET A 984 -30.84 -19.11 -22.33
N LEU A 985 -29.68 -18.51 -22.59
CA LEU A 985 -28.71 -18.12 -21.57
C LEU A 985 -29.38 -17.29 -20.47
N ARG A 986 -30.13 -16.26 -20.84
CA ARG A 986 -30.89 -15.42 -19.89
C ARG A 986 -31.92 -16.23 -19.09
N ASN A 987 -32.66 -17.13 -19.72
CA ASN A 987 -33.70 -17.90 -19.05
C ASN A 987 -33.09 -18.89 -18.04
N LYS A 988 -32.00 -19.57 -18.39
CA LYS A 988 -31.28 -20.48 -17.49
C LYS A 988 -30.65 -19.75 -16.31
N LEU A 989 -30.02 -18.59 -16.55
CA LEU A 989 -29.52 -17.72 -15.46
C LEU A 989 -30.62 -17.39 -14.47
N ASN A 990 -31.78 -16.93 -14.95
CA ASN A 990 -32.91 -16.54 -14.09
C ASN A 990 -33.60 -17.71 -13.39
N GLN A 991 -33.28 -18.94 -13.76
CA GLN A 991 -33.71 -20.17 -13.08
C GLN A 991 -32.62 -20.70 -12.12
N GLU A 992 -31.54 -19.95 -11.92
CA GLU A 992 -30.35 -20.34 -11.15
C GLU A 992 -29.64 -21.59 -11.70
N ASP A 993 -29.89 -21.94 -12.96
CA ASP A 993 -29.17 -22.98 -13.70
C ASP A 993 -27.88 -22.38 -14.31
N TYR A 994 -26.90 -22.11 -13.44
CA TYR A 994 -25.64 -21.45 -13.82
C TYR A 994 -24.76 -22.31 -14.73
N GLU A 995 -24.71 -23.63 -14.50
CA GLU A 995 -23.96 -24.56 -15.35
C GLU A 995 -24.62 -24.67 -16.74
N GLY A 996 -25.95 -24.79 -16.78
CA GLY A 996 -26.68 -24.79 -18.04
C GLY A 996 -26.57 -23.46 -18.77
N ALA A 997 -26.57 -22.33 -18.06
CA ALA A 997 -26.36 -21.01 -18.64
C ALA A 997 -24.94 -20.82 -19.20
N ALA A 998 -23.93 -21.37 -18.53
CA ALA A 998 -22.57 -21.35 -19.03
C ALA A 998 -22.48 -22.06 -20.39
N GLN A 999 -23.11 -23.23 -20.55
CA GLN A 999 -23.10 -23.94 -21.83
C GLN A 999 -23.70 -23.11 -22.98
N GLU A 1000 -24.70 -22.28 -22.71
CA GLU A 1000 -25.31 -21.42 -23.73
C GLU A 1000 -24.36 -20.35 -24.29
N PHE A 1001 -23.26 -20.00 -23.60
CA PHE A 1001 -22.24 -19.11 -24.18
C PHE A 1001 -21.67 -19.72 -25.47
N LEU A 1002 -21.46 -21.03 -25.49
CA LEU A 1002 -20.79 -21.75 -26.57
C LEU A 1002 -21.62 -21.81 -27.87
N ASP A 1003 -22.92 -21.55 -27.78
CA ASP A 1003 -23.83 -21.54 -28.93
C ASP A 1003 -23.89 -20.15 -29.64
N ILE A 1004 -23.30 -19.10 -29.04
CA ILE A 1004 -23.38 -17.72 -29.55
C ILE A 1004 -22.15 -17.40 -30.41
N THR A 1005 -22.01 -18.13 -31.53
CA THR A 1005 -20.79 -18.13 -32.37
C THR A 1005 -21.01 -17.72 -33.83
N ASN A 1006 -22.20 -17.20 -34.17
CA ASN A 1006 -22.58 -16.74 -35.52
C ASN A 1006 -22.30 -17.78 -36.63
N GLY A 1007 -22.65 -19.04 -36.40
CA GLY A 1007 -22.42 -20.12 -37.36
C GLY A 1007 -21.04 -20.78 -37.27
N GLY A 1008 -20.32 -20.58 -36.15
CA GLY A 1008 -19.04 -21.24 -35.88
C GLY A 1008 -17.81 -20.44 -36.31
N GLU A 1009 -17.91 -19.11 -36.36
CA GLU A 1009 -16.77 -18.24 -36.66
C GLU A 1009 -15.67 -18.44 -35.62
N SER A 1010 -14.45 -18.75 -36.05
CA SER A 1010 -13.37 -19.20 -35.17
C SER A 1010 -13.03 -18.20 -34.05
N GLY A 1011 -13.04 -16.89 -34.36
CA GLY A 1011 -12.81 -15.83 -33.38
C GLY A 1011 -13.91 -15.76 -32.31
N LEU A 1012 -15.18 -15.91 -32.72
CA LEU A 1012 -16.30 -15.93 -31.78
C LEU A 1012 -16.34 -17.24 -30.97
N VAL A 1013 -16.00 -18.38 -31.57
CA VAL A 1013 -15.85 -19.65 -30.84
C VAL A 1013 -14.80 -19.51 -29.72
N ALA A 1014 -13.62 -18.97 -30.03
CA ALA A 1014 -12.58 -18.74 -29.03
C ALA A 1014 -13.04 -17.76 -27.93
N ARG A 1015 -13.68 -16.65 -28.32
CA ARG A 1015 -14.22 -15.66 -27.39
C ARG A 1015 -15.28 -16.23 -26.46
N ARG A 1016 -16.21 -17.03 -26.98
CA ARG A 1016 -17.26 -17.67 -26.18
C ARG A 1016 -16.72 -18.73 -25.23
N ILE A 1017 -15.69 -19.49 -25.63
CA ILE A 1017 -14.98 -20.42 -24.72
C ILE A 1017 -14.31 -19.66 -23.58
N SER A 1018 -13.64 -18.55 -23.90
CA SER A 1018 -12.99 -17.70 -22.90
C SER A 1018 -13.98 -17.05 -21.94
N GLU A 1019 -15.07 -16.48 -22.44
CA GLU A 1019 -16.16 -15.92 -21.60
C GLU A 1019 -16.86 -17.00 -20.76
N ASN A 1020 -17.08 -18.19 -21.31
CA ASN A 1020 -17.60 -19.36 -20.56
C ASN A 1020 -16.64 -19.76 -19.43
N ASN A 1021 -15.34 -19.79 -19.70
CA ASN A 1021 -14.32 -20.15 -18.72
C ASN A 1021 -14.17 -19.08 -17.63
N LEU A 1022 -14.29 -17.81 -17.99
CA LEU A 1022 -14.43 -16.72 -17.05
C LEU A 1022 -15.68 -16.93 -16.17
N PHE A 1023 -16.83 -17.21 -16.78
CA PHE A 1023 -18.10 -17.39 -16.10
C PHE A 1023 -18.12 -18.59 -15.14
N LEU A 1024 -17.48 -19.71 -15.48
CA LEU A 1024 -17.46 -20.91 -14.63
C LEU A 1024 -16.33 -20.92 -13.61
N ASN A 1025 -15.15 -20.49 -14.02
CA ASN A 1025 -13.90 -20.79 -13.33
C ASN A 1025 -13.15 -19.54 -12.86
N ASN A 1026 -13.70 -18.33 -13.05
CA ASN A 1026 -13.05 -17.07 -12.69
C ASN A 1026 -11.68 -16.90 -13.38
N ILE A 1027 -11.58 -17.30 -14.65
CA ILE A 1027 -10.34 -17.24 -15.45
C ILE A 1027 -10.47 -16.11 -16.47
N TYR A 1028 -9.78 -14.98 -16.23
CA TYR A 1028 -9.67 -13.85 -17.16
C TYR A 1028 -8.54 -14.08 -18.14
N ASP A 1029 -8.81 -14.85 -19.18
CA ASP A 1029 -7.84 -15.12 -20.24
C ASP A 1029 -8.41 -14.81 -21.62
N ALA A 1030 -8.06 -13.66 -22.18
CA ALA A 1030 -8.52 -13.20 -23.49
C ALA A 1030 -7.50 -13.45 -24.61
N SER A 1031 -6.56 -14.40 -24.45
CA SER A 1031 -5.60 -14.75 -25.49
C SER A 1031 -6.29 -15.35 -26.73
N HIS A 1032 -6.05 -14.77 -27.92
CA HIS A 1032 -6.64 -15.21 -29.20
C HIS A 1032 -5.77 -14.90 -30.41
#